data_AF-A0A3R6W4E7-F1
#
_entry.id   AF-A0A3R6W4E7-F1
#
_cell.length_a   1.000
_cell.length_b   1.000
_cell.length_c   1.000
_cell.angle_alpha   90.00
_cell.angle_beta   90.00
_cell.angle_gamma   90.00
#
_symmetry.space_group_name_H-M   'P 1'
#
loop_
_entity.id
_entity.type
_entity.pdbx_description
1 polymer ?
#
loop_
_entity_poly.entity_id
_entity_poly.type
_entity_poly.pdbx_seq_one_letter_code
_entity_poly.pdbx_strand_id
1 'polypeptide(L)'
;MSRVKAIRSAAATSLSRHLSTKAVKLPEYPVDTSYLVSHYTAPALAAAFSDRDKPPTTPLDDAFSTRHLDRIKKRLNRLPRQIAKMSHKRAAVVIPLCTIDGAPHVIFTLRSSHMRFHRGEVCFPGGMVESGDTCIENTCLREMEEELGVPASQVNVLGILRCDWSNVASITGVAVTPVVGHIDQFDESTLTLNSDEVESLFTVPLALLVQDKYWIRPNNATPVFTAGPHLIWGLTAYVLDICIREVLLVEEGDKDTAPATTTPTAQILRPAEFLAVNEAFLPLRENGNACNVDDLRSRLYCGEFSADGDSFMVAGQNEEVFIYDTNSWKRKDALPVRDVRWTVTDAHFTPNAHAVVYSSITSIVRMVTKEGKESAFSLAESQSTLSSGSRAQRRRMSINFGVWSLGVNAAGTEFLAGTTNNSVVLHDMTTNTSVCHLVGHDNDVNAITFVDGSSNVFVSGSDDCLIKLWDRRVMADAKPQGVFVGHTDGITHMSSRDDGIYFVSNAKDQTAKLWDVRKCLTDESKIHRTLPQFQWDYRFEEYPGNFEGVDDEAHPQDQSVLTYRGHAVKQTLIRVYFSPVHSTGQRYIYSGSAEGEVVVYDVLTANVVDRLELPSQGVTRDVRWHPHKPILVSPDFYGKLCVWQKEHRTDESIASPTSDDDDV
;
A
#
# COMPACT_ATOMS: atom_id res chain seq x y z
N MET A 1 -45.89 -0.42 43.38
CA MET A 1 -44.88 0.52 42.84
C MET A 1 -43.90 1.11 43.88
N SER A 2 -43.98 0.81 45.19
CA SER A 2 -43.02 1.34 46.19
C SER A 2 -41.82 0.43 46.51
N ARG A 3 -41.87 -0.88 46.20
CA ARG A 3 -40.75 -1.82 46.46
C ARG A 3 -39.68 -1.90 45.34
N VAL A 4 -39.99 -1.50 44.11
CA VAL A 4 -39.03 -1.51 42.98
C VAL A 4 -38.13 -0.25 42.99
N LYS A 5 -38.57 0.85 43.60
CA LYS A 5 -37.75 2.07 43.78
C LYS A 5 -36.69 1.92 44.89
N ALA A 6 -36.94 1.09 45.91
CA ALA A 6 -35.99 0.87 47.01
C ALA A 6 -34.77 0.01 46.61
N ILE A 7 -34.94 -0.95 45.69
CA ILE A 7 -33.85 -1.83 45.24
C ILE A 7 -32.90 -1.11 44.26
N ARG A 8 -33.42 -0.19 43.42
CA ARG A 8 -32.59 0.64 42.52
C ARG A 8 -31.75 1.69 43.26
N SER A 9 -32.22 2.17 44.41
CA SER A 9 -31.48 3.13 45.25
C SER A 9 -30.33 2.47 46.03
N ALA A 10 -30.48 1.22 46.49
CA ALA A 10 -29.42 0.52 47.23
C ALA A 10 -28.27 0.03 46.32
N ALA A 11 -28.55 -0.34 45.07
CA ALA A 11 -27.53 -0.76 44.10
C ALA A 11 -26.67 0.41 43.60
N ALA A 12 -27.24 1.61 43.44
CA ALA A 12 -26.52 2.81 43.01
C ALA A 12 -25.53 3.31 44.09
N THR A 13 -25.89 3.19 45.36
CA THR A 13 -25.02 3.63 46.47
C THR A 13 -23.85 2.65 46.71
N SER A 14 -24.03 1.36 46.41
CA SER A 14 -22.95 0.34 46.48
C SER A 14 -21.93 0.50 45.35
N LEU A 15 -22.37 0.78 44.11
CA LEU A 15 -21.46 1.02 42.97
C LEU A 15 -20.63 2.31 43.14
N SER A 16 -21.21 3.36 43.74
CA SER A 16 -20.49 4.62 43.98
C SER A 16 -19.37 4.52 45.03
N ARG A 17 -19.45 3.55 45.95
CA ARG A 17 -18.41 3.31 46.97
C ARG A 17 -17.28 2.38 46.50
N HIS A 18 -17.47 1.62 45.42
CA HIS A 18 -16.40 0.79 44.83
C HIS A 18 -15.65 1.47 43.67
N LEU A 19 -16.16 2.60 43.15
CA LEU A 19 -15.49 3.39 42.10
C LEU A 19 -14.63 4.55 42.65
N SER A 20 -14.47 4.67 43.97
CA SER A 20 -13.80 5.82 44.61
C SER A 20 -12.35 5.58 45.08
N THR A 21 -11.75 4.40 44.91
CA THR A 21 -10.40 4.12 45.48
C THR A 21 -9.35 3.51 44.56
N LYS A 22 -9.55 3.51 43.23
CA LYS A 22 -8.43 3.38 42.26
C LYS A 22 -8.75 4.12 40.95
N ALA A 23 -8.77 5.45 41.02
CA ALA A 23 -8.58 6.27 39.83
C ALA A 23 -7.10 6.18 39.43
N VAL A 24 -6.76 5.27 38.52
CA VAL A 24 -5.53 5.44 37.74
C VAL A 24 -5.80 6.62 36.81
N LYS A 25 -5.22 7.78 37.12
CA LYS A 25 -5.14 8.89 36.18
C LYS A 25 -4.44 8.38 34.94
N LEU A 26 -5.18 8.19 33.85
CA LEU A 26 -4.60 8.15 32.51
C LEU A 26 -3.96 9.53 32.29
N PRO A 27 -2.68 9.61 31.89
CA PRO A 27 -2.08 10.88 31.52
C PRO A 27 -2.85 11.45 30.32
N GLU A 28 -3.44 12.62 30.49
CA GLU A 28 -3.81 13.49 29.38
C GLU A 28 -2.51 13.86 28.67
N TYR A 29 -2.23 13.21 27.55
CA TYR A 29 -1.19 13.67 26.64
C TYR A 29 -1.84 14.66 25.68
N PRO A 30 -1.50 15.96 25.73
CA PRO A 30 -1.73 16.80 24.58
C PRO A 30 -0.87 16.22 23.46
N VAL A 31 -1.50 15.66 22.42
CA VAL A 31 -0.81 15.37 21.17
C VAL A 31 -0.56 16.74 20.54
N ASP A 32 0.59 17.31 20.84
CA ASP A 32 1.08 18.49 20.17
C ASP A 32 1.46 18.09 18.74
N THR A 33 0.52 18.28 17.81
CA THR A 33 0.72 18.05 16.38
C THR A 33 1.63 19.08 15.72
N SER A 34 2.18 20.05 16.45
CA SER A 34 3.11 21.04 15.90
C SER A 34 4.41 20.43 15.36
N TYR A 35 4.79 19.23 15.83
CA TYR A 35 6.05 18.58 15.45
C TYR A 35 6.02 17.89 14.07
N LEU A 36 4.85 17.42 13.61
CA LEU A 36 4.71 16.84 12.25
C LEU A 36 4.59 17.92 11.18
N VAL A 37 4.04 19.08 11.53
CA VAL A 37 3.97 20.23 10.63
C VAL A 37 5.35 20.87 10.46
N SER A 38 6.23 20.87 11.48
CA SER A 38 7.51 21.60 11.40
C SER A 38 8.59 21.00 10.50
N HIS A 39 8.56 19.68 10.20
CA HIS A 39 9.68 19.02 9.51
C HIS A 39 9.47 18.76 8.00
N TYR A 40 8.23 18.81 7.50
CA TYR A 40 7.94 18.68 6.05
C TYR A 40 7.36 19.95 5.41
N THR A 41 7.30 21.09 6.14
CA THR A 41 6.99 22.42 5.58
C THR A 41 8.22 23.33 5.47
N ALA A 42 9.38 22.79 5.10
CA ALA A 42 10.61 23.57 4.93
C ALA A 42 10.83 24.01 3.47
N PRO A 43 9.91 24.81 2.91
CA PRO A 43 10.40 26.05 2.28
C PRO A 43 9.85 27.31 2.94
N ALA A 44 8.75 27.24 3.70
CA ALA A 44 8.05 28.44 4.19
C ALA A 44 8.59 28.97 5.54
N LEU A 45 9.22 28.12 6.36
CA LEU A 45 9.80 28.51 7.66
C LEU A 45 11.30 28.88 7.61
N ALA A 46 11.98 28.60 6.50
CA ALA A 46 13.39 28.99 6.32
C ALA A 46 13.59 30.51 6.15
N ALA A 47 12.52 31.26 5.86
CA ALA A 47 12.55 32.70 5.71
C ALA A 47 12.46 33.49 7.04
N ALA A 48 12.34 32.80 8.19
CA ALA A 48 12.10 33.44 9.49
C ALA A 48 13.25 33.31 10.53
N PHE A 49 14.33 32.58 10.22
CA PHE A 49 15.49 32.46 11.11
C PHE A 49 16.63 33.36 10.65
N SER A 50 17.22 34.11 11.57
CA SER A 50 18.46 34.86 11.29
C SER A 50 19.58 33.87 10.95
N ASP A 51 20.48 34.22 10.02
CA ASP A 51 21.61 33.36 9.62
C ASP A 51 22.54 32.93 10.78
N ARG A 52 22.32 33.43 12.00
CA ARG A 52 23.08 33.08 13.21
C ARG A 52 22.68 31.75 13.86
N ASP A 53 21.54 31.16 13.49
CA ASP A 53 21.01 29.95 14.16
C ASP A 53 21.14 28.64 13.34
N LYS A 54 21.71 28.69 12.12
CA LYS A 54 21.94 27.47 11.33
C LYS A 54 23.14 26.67 11.88
N PRO A 55 23.04 25.34 12.01
CA PRO A 55 24.17 24.52 12.44
C PRO A 55 25.32 24.63 11.42
N PRO A 56 26.60 24.67 11.88
CA PRO A 56 27.74 24.90 11.00
C PRO A 56 27.90 23.73 10.02
N THR A 57 27.99 24.03 8.74
CA THR A 57 28.26 23.05 7.68
C THR A 57 29.76 22.73 7.55
N THR A 58 30.08 21.71 6.76
CA THR A 58 31.46 21.32 6.43
C THR A 58 31.60 21.29 4.90
N PRO A 59 32.63 21.92 4.30
CA PRO A 59 32.90 21.79 2.88
C PRO A 59 33.09 20.32 2.47
N LEU A 60 32.72 19.96 1.24
CA LEU A 60 32.85 18.58 0.75
C LEU A 60 34.30 18.05 0.81
N ASP A 61 35.29 18.90 0.53
CA ASP A 61 36.72 18.55 0.59
C ASP A 61 37.20 18.26 2.03
N ASP A 62 36.50 18.80 3.03
CA ASP A 62 36.77 18.57 4.46
C ASP A 62 35.90 17.44 5.04
N ALA A 63 35.08 16.79 4.21
CA ALA A 63 34.24 15.69 4.66
C ALA A 63 35.09 14.53 5.20
N PHE A 64 34.58 13.86 6.24
CA PHE A 64 35.29 12.84 7.02
C PHE A 64 36.69 13.19 7.59
N SER A 65 37.12 14.46 7.55
CA SER A 65 38.25 14.91 8.35
C SER A 65 38.03 14.64 9.85
N THR A 66 39.11 14.52 10.63
CA THR A 66 39.02 14.29 12.10
C THR A 66 38.10 15.31 12.77
N ARG A 67 38.17 16.58 12.35
CA ARG A 67 37.30 17.65 12.84
C ARG A 67 35.84 17.43 12.49
N HIS A 68 35.54 16.93 11.30
CA HIS A 68 34.19 16.63 10.86
C HIS A 68 33.61 15.40 11.59
N LEU A 69 34.39 14.31 11.72
CA LEU A 69 33.98 13.12 12.47
C LEU A 69 33.69 13.45 13.95
N ASP A 70 34.48 14.31 14.58
CA ASP A 70 34.21 14.81 15.93
C ASP A 70 32.90 15.60 16.03
N ARG A 71 32.56 16.38 14.99
CA ARG A 71 31.27 17.11 14.91
C ARG A 71 30.11 16.14 14.77
N ILE A 72 30.23 15.14 13.89
CA ILE A 72 29.24 14.07 13.70
C ILE A 72 28.97 13.38 15.05
N LYS A 73 30.04 12.95 15.75
CA LYS A 73 29.95 12.31 17.07
C LYS A 73 29.27 13.19 18.11
N LYS A 74 29.57 14.49 18.12
CA LYS A 74 28.90 15.46 19.03
C LYS A 74 27.41 15.64 18.69
N ARG A 75 27.04 15.65 17.41
CA ARG A 75 25.63 15.76 16.96
C ARG A 75 24.81 14.54 17.34
N LEU A 76 25.30 13.34 17.01
CA LEU A 76 24.66 12.08 17.36
C LEU A 76 24.40 11.96 18.88
N ASN A 77 25.34 12.44 19.69
CA ASN A 77 25.17 12.46 21.15
C ASN A 77 24.15 13.47 21.68
N ARG A 78 23.89 14.54 20.92
CA ARG A 78 22.91 15.60 21.27
C ARG A 78 21.50 15.30 20.78
N LEU A 79 21.32 14.35 19.87
CA LEU A 79 19.99 13.96 19.38
C LEU A 79 19.11 13.51 20.57
N PRO A 80 17.86 14.00 20.66
CA PRO A 80 16.98 13.71 21.78
C PRO A 80 16.75 12.22 21.94
N ARG A 81 16.78 11.73 23.19
CA ARG A 81 16.41 10.35 23.52
C ARG A 81 14.88 10.24 23.54
N GLN A 82 14.27 10.05 22.39
CA GLN A 82 12.84 9.74 22.32
C GLN A 82 12.62 8.25 22.61
N ILE A 83 11.62 7.96 23.44
CA ILE A 83 11.27 6.60 23.85
C ILE A 83 10.39 6.00 22.73
N ALA A 84 10.98 5.20 21.86
CA ALA A 84 10.21 4.41 20.90
C ALA A 84 9.27 3.44 21.66
N LYS A 85 8.05 3.24 21.16
CA LYS A 85 7.15 2.19 21.67
C LYS A 85 7.88 0.84 21.66
N MET A 86 7.79 0.09 22.75
CA MET A 86 8.46 -1.22 22.88
C MET A 86 8.01 -2.16 21.75
N SER A 87 8.94 -2.55 20.87
CA SER A 87 8.77 -3.71 19.99
C SER A 87 9.51 -4.91 20.59
N HIS A 88 8.91 -6.10 20.46
CA HIS A 88 9.53 -7.37 20.86
C HIS A 88 10.64 -7.83 19.91
N LYS A 89 10.72 -7.26 18.69
CA LYS A 89 11.73 -7.56 17.68
C LYS A 89 12.58 -6.32 17.41
N ARG A 90 13.91 -6.47 17.50
CA ARG A 90 14.87 -5.38 17.30
C ARG A 90 15.91 -5.81 16.26
N ALA A 91 16.33 -4.85 15.44
CA ALA A 91 17.41 -4.99 14.48
C ALA A 91 18.34 -3.78 14.56
N ALA A 92 19.55 -3.91 14.05
CA ALA A 92 20.54 -2.84 13.98
C ALA A 92 21.19 -2.82 12.60
N VAL A 93 21.42 -1.63 12.07
CA VAL A 93 22.10 -1.44 10.77
C VAL A 93 23.23 -0.42 10.91
N VAL A 94 24.31 -0.60 10.16
CA VAL A 94 25.42 0.36 10.09
C VAL A 94 25.17 1.31 8.92
N ILE A 95 25.18 2.63 9.13
CA ILE A 95 25.40 3.60 8.06
C ILE A 95 26.91 3.71 7.85
N PRO A 96 27.48 3.08 6.82
CA PRO A 96 28.91 2.87 6.70
C PRO A 96 29.52 3.99 5.84
N LEU A 97 30.01 5.01 6.53
CA LEU A 97 30.77 6.10 5.91
C LEU A 97 32.17 5.58 5.61
N CYS A 98 32.72 5.87 4.44
CA CYS A 98 34.08 5.47 4.11
C CYS A 98 34.83 6.49 3.27
N THR A 99 36.14 6.32 3.19
CA THR A 99 36.97 7.03 2.21
C THR A 99 37.52 6.05 1.19
N ILE A 100 37.37 6.38 -0.10
CA ILE A 100 37.91 5.63 -1.24
C ILE A 100 38.74 6.62 -2.05
N ASP A 101 40.03 6.36 -2.23
CA ASP A 101 40.96 7.23 -2.97
C ASP A 101 40.92 8.71 -2.53
N GLY A 102 40.74 8.94 -1.22
CA GLY A 102 40.62 10.28 -0.63
C GLY A 102 39.23 10.93 -0.78
N ALA A 103 38.28 10.30 -1.45
CA ALA A 103 36.91 10.79 -1.61
C ALA A 103 35.94 10.17 -0.57
N PRO A 104 35.05 10.98 0.04
CA PRO A 104 34.05 10.51 0.99
C PRO A 104 32.91 9.75 0.29
N HIS A 105 32.62 8.52 0.73
CA HIS A 105 31.62 7.62 0.17
C HIS A 105 30.71 7.02 1.26
N VAL A 106 29.59 6.42 0.84
CA VAL A 106 28.74 5.56 1.68
C VAL A 106 28.60 4.20 1.02
N ILE A 107 28.75 3.12 1.80
CA ILE A 107 28.65 1.74 1.32
C ILE A 107 27.19 1.24 1.41
N PHE A 108 26.78 0.46 0.42
CA PHE A 108 25.47 -0.17 0.32
C PHE A 108 25.61 -1.62 -0.11
N THR A 109 24.65 -2.44 0.31
CA THR A 109 24.49 -3.82 -0.15
C THR A 109 23.21 -3.97 -0.94
N LEU A 110 23.25 -4.80 -1.97
CA LEU A 110 22.07 -5.33 -2.64
C LEU A 110 21.75 -6.69 -2.03
N ARG A 111 20.54 -6.87 -1.50
CA ARG A 111 20.17 -8.12 -0.83
C ARG A 111 20.04 -9.28 -1.81
N SER A 112 20.60 -10.43 -1.44
CA SER A 112 20.56 -11.67 -2.21
C SER A 112 19.14 -12.09 -2.56
N SER A 113 18.93 -12.52 -3.81
CA SER A 113 17.68 -13.12 -4.29
C SER A 113 17.27 -14.39 -3.53
N HIS A 114 18.19 -15.01 -2.79
CA HIS A 114 17.95 -16.17 -1.93
C HIS A 114 17.28 -15.82 -0.58
N MET A 115 17.29 -14.54 -0.18
CA MET A 115 16.73 -14.11 1.10
C MET A 115 15.20 -14.23 1.13
N ARG A 116 14.63 -14.54 2.30
CA ARG A 116 13.16 -14.70 2.40
C ARG A 116 12.38 -13.39 2.23
N PHE A 117 12.97 -12.27 2.64
CA PHE A 117 12.35 -10.94 2.65
C PHE A 117 13.30 -9.90 2.03
N HIS A 118 12.74 -8.83 1.43
CA HIS A 118 13.48 -7.68 0.89
C HIS A 118 14.52 -8.05 -0.19
N ARG A 119 14.20 -9.01 -1.08
CA ARG A 119 15.10 -9.48 -2.15
C ARG A 119 15.40 -8.37 -3.14
N GLY A 120 16.66 -8.18 -3.50
CA GLY A 120 17.07 -7.16 -4.47
C GLY A 120 16.85 -5.72 -4.00
N GLU A 121 16.57 -5.50 -2.70
CA GLU A 121 16.51 -4.16 -2.12
C GLU A 121 17.92 -3.68 -1.74
N VAL A 122 18.13 -2.36 -1.83
CA VAL A 122 19.34 -1.71 -1.31
C VAL A 122 19.20 -1.52 0.20
N CYS A 123 20.15 -2.08 0.95
CA CYS A 123 20.18 -1.93 2.39
C CYS A 123 21.54 -1.47 2.91
N PHE A 124 21.50 -1.00 4.14
CA PHE A 124 22.68 -0.92 4.98
C PHE A 124 22.98 -2.29 5.58
N PRO A 125 24.25 -2.67 5.75
CA PRO A 125 24.61 -3.92 6.41
C PRO A 125 24.02 -3.98 7.83
N GLY A 126 23.44 -5.12 8.19
CA GLY A 126 22.84 -5.29 9.50
C GLY A 126 21.68 -6.28 9.54
N GLY A 127 21.40 -6.73 10.77
CA GLY A 127 20.40 -7.77 11.01
C GLY A 127 19.76 -7.70 12.39
N MET A 128 19.20 -8.83 12.80
CA MET A 128 18.42 -8.96 14.02
C MET A 128 19.32 -8.98 15.25
N VAL A 129 18.83 -8.42 16.36
CA VAL A 129 19.53 -8.53 17.65
C VAL A 129 19.44 -9.97 18.14
N GLU A 130 20.59 -10.61 18.36
CA GLU A 130 20.71 -11.97 18.85
C GLU A 130 20.92 -12.03 20.37
N SER A 131 20.73 -13.21 20.97
CA SER A 131 20.87 -13.40 22.42
C SER A 131 22.30 -13.21 22.94
N GLY A 132 23.30 -13.30 22.07
CA GLY A 132 24.71 -13.04 22.38
C GLY A 132 25.11 -11.56 22.33
N ASP A 133 24.26 -10.69 21.77
CA ASP A 133 24.61 -9.28 21.56
C ASP A 133 24.51 -8.48 22.87
N THR A 134 25.62 -7.88 23.28
CA THR A 134 25.69 -7.10 24.53
C THR A 134 25.24 -5.64 24.37
N CYS A 135 25.27 -5.10 23.14
CA CYS A 135 24.73 -3.78 22.78
C CYS A 135 24.39 -3.71 21.28
N ILE A 136 23.66 -2.67 20.87
CA ILE A 136 23.19 -2.50 19.47
C ILE A 136 24.35 -2.30 18.50
N GLU A 137 25.40 -1.61 18.94
CA GLU A 137 26.62 -1.41 18.16
C GLU A 137 27.30 -2.75 17.86
N ASN A 138 27.31 -3.70 18.80
CA ASN A 138 27.87 -5.02 18.57
C ASN A 138 27.03 -5.83 17.59
N THR A 139 25.69 -5.72 17.64
CA THR A 139 24.79 -6.35 16.67
C THR A 139 25.16 -5.92 15.25
N CYS A 140 25.18 -4.61 14.98
CA CYS A 140 25.41 -4.15 13.61
C CYS A 140 26.84 -4.40 13.11
N LEU A 141 27.85 -4.38 14.00
CA LEU A 141 29.23 -4.70 13.62
C LEU A 141 29.42 -6.20 13.32
N ARG A 142 28.79 -7.08 14.12
CA ARG A 142 28.79 -8.53 13.86
C ARG A 142 28.18 -8.83 12.49
N GLU A 143 26.99 -8.28 12.24
CA GLU A 143 26.27 -8.47 10.97
C GLU A 143 27.05 -7.89 9.78
N MET A 144 27.72 -6.73 9.94
CA MET A 144 28.57 -6.18 8.89
C MET A 144 29.79 -7.07 8.60
N GLU A 145 30.36 -7.71 9.62
CA GLU A 145 31.46 -8.68 9.45
C GLU A 145 30.95 -9.97 8.77
N GLU A 146 29.76 -10.45 9.12
CA GLU A 146 29.12 -11.62 8.51
C GLU A 146 28.70 -11.38 7.04
N GLU A 147 28.13 -10.21 6.74
CA GLU A 147 27.65 -9.86 5.39
C GLU A 147 28.80 -9.50 4.43
N LEU A 148 29.77 -8.70 4.92
CA LEU A 148 30.79 -8.07 4.07
C LEU A 148 32.21 -8.58 4.31
N GLY A 149 32.47 -9.24 5.43
CA GLY A 149 33.83 -9.56 5.87
C GLY A 149 34.62 -8.35 6.39
N VAL A 150 33.96 -7.22 6.70
CA VAL A 150 34.62 -6.05 7.28
C VAL A 150 34.79 -6.26 8.79
N PRO A 151 36.03 -6.36 9.32
CA PRO A 151 36.23 -6.60 10.74
C PRO A 151 35.71 -5.45 11.60
N ALA A 152 35.08 -5.76 12.73
CA ALA A 152 34.57 -4.75 13.66
C ALA A 152 35.65 -3.71 14.10
N SER A 153 36.93 -4.10 14.13
CA SER A 153 38.06 -3.22 14.47
C SER A 153 38.36 -2.14 13.43
N GLN A 154 37.90 -2.31 12.18
CA GLN A 154 38.08 -1.35 11.09
C GLN A 154 37.00 -0.25 11.11
N VAL A 155 35.89 -0.48 11.81
CA VAL A 155 34.75 0.45 11.85
C VAL A 155 34.83 1.34 13.10
N ASN A 156 35.13 2.63 12.90
CA ASN A 156 35.04 3.62 13.97
C ASN A 156 33.58 4.03 14.20
N VAL A 157 32.94 3.50 15.25
CA VAL A 157 31.57 3.85 15.60
C VAL A 157 31.47 5.29 16.14
N LEU A 158 30.76 6.14 15.40
CA LEU A 158 30.57 7.55 15.72
C LEU A 158 29.38 7.78 16.65
N GLY A 159 28.35 6.93 16.57
CA GLY A 159 27.20 6.96 17.47
C GLY A 159 25.90 6.46 16.83
N ILE A 160 24.83 6.43 17.63
CA ILE A 160 23.50 5.99 17.19
C ILE A 160 22.73 7.18 16.62
N LEU A 161 22.12 7.00 15.44
CA LEU A 161 21.17 7.96 14.88
C LEU A 161 19.82 7.79 15.58
N ARG A 162 19.51 8.68 16.53
CA ARG A 162 18.27 8.63 17.33
C ARG A 162 17.20 9.51 16.69
N CYS A 163 16.09 8.93 16.24
CA CYS A 163 14.88 9.67 15.87
C CYS A 163 13.61 8.89 16.28
N ASP A 164 12.41 9.51 16.15
CA ASP A 164 11.14 8.84 16.47
C ASP A 164 10.78 7.80 15.40
N TRP A 165 11.06 6.54 15.70
CA TRP A 165 10.80 5.41 14.81
C TRP A 165 9.43 4.79 14.98
N SER A 166 8.53 5.37 15.79
CA SER A 166 7.26 4.75 16.15
C SER A 166 6.35 4.47 14.94
N ASN A 167 6.46 5.25 13.86
CA ASN A 167 5.76 5.02 12.59
C ASN A 167 6.40 3.91 11.74
N VAL A 168 7.72 3.71 11.81
CA VAL A 168 8.43 2.66 11.04
C VAL A 168 8.25 1.31 11.71
N ALA A 169 8.39 1.24 13.04
CA ALA A 169 8.21 0.02 13.82
C ALA A 169 6.76 -0.50 13.79
N SER A 170 5.76 0.37 13.59
CA SER A 170 4.37 -0.05 13.39
C SER A 170 4.12 -0.71 12.03
N ILE A 171 4.94 -0.40 11.02
CA ILE A 171 4.80 -0.95 9.66
C ILE A 171 5.52 -2.30 9.55
N THR A 172 6.75 -2.41 10.05
CA THR A 172 7.57 -3.62 9.90
C THR A 172 7.42 -4.62 11.06
N GLY A 173 6.87 -4.17 12.20
CA GLY A 173 6.90 -4.93 13.46
C GLY A 173 8.29 -5.09 14.08
N VAL A 174 9.34 -4.49 13.48
CA VAL A 174 10.74 -4.58 13.92
C VAL A 174 11.29 -3.17 14.15
N ALA A 175 11.85 -2.93 15.34
CA ALA A 175 12.53 -1.68 15.64
C ALA A 175 13.98 -1.71 15.14
N VAL A 176 14.24 -1.08 14.00
CA VAL A 176 15.59 -0.96 13.40
C VAL A 176 16.32 0.23 14.03
N THR A 177 17.55 0.03 14.49
CA THR A 177 18.39 1.08 15.10
C THR A 177 19.61 1.38 14.22
N PRO A 178 19.69 2.55 13.57
CA PRO A 178 20.85 2.90 12.74
C PRO A 178 22.04 3.39 13.56
N VAL A 179 23.23 2.85 13.26
CA VAL A 179 24.50 3.20 13.89
C VAL A 179 25.41 3.81 12.82
N VAL A 180 25.93 5.01 13.05
CA VAL A 180 26.86 5.66 12.10
C VAL A 180 28.27 5.16 12.38
N GLY A 181 28.87 4.49 11.40
CA GLY A 181 30.26 4.00 11.43
C GLY A 181 31.11 4.69 10.36
N HIS A 182 32.41 4.80 10.60
CA HIS A 182 33.37 5.32 9.64
C HIS A 182 34.54 4.36 9.41
N ILE A 183 34.86 4.11 8.14
CA ILE A 183 36.00 3.31 7.68
C ILE A 183 36.99 4.25 6.99
N ASP A 184 38.19 4.37 7.55
CA ASP A 184 39.16 5.40 7.12
C ASP A 184 39.68 5.20 5.69
N GLN A 185 39.97 3.96 5.30
CA GLN A 185 40.30 3.58 3.93
C GLN A 185 39.56 2.27 3.63
N PHE A 186 38.66 2.32 2.65
CA PHE A 186 37.87 1.17 2.25
C PHE A 186 38.42 0.56 0.96
N ASP A 187 38.73 -0.72 1.01
CA ASP A 187 39.24 -1.50 -0.12
C ASP A 187 38.34 -2.71 -0.34
N GLU A 188 37.48 -2.61 -1.36
CA GLU A 188 36.54 -3.67 -1.74
C GLU A 188 37.25 -4.98 -2.12
N SER A 189 38.49 -4.92 -2.63
CA SER A 189 39.23 -6.12 -3.06
C SER A 189 39.61 -7.07 -1.92
N THR A 190 39.53 -6.59 -0.68
CA THR A 190 39.84 -7.36 0.53
C THR A 190 38.63 -8.07 1.14
N LEU A 191 37.44 -7.84 0.60
CA LEU A 191 36.18 -8.32 1.17
C LEU A 191 35.80 -9.73 0.69
N THR A 192 35.08 -10.44 1.56
CA THR A 192 34.44 -11.72 1.25
C THR A 192 32.96 -11.61 1.54
N LEU A 193 32.17 -11.34 0.50
CA LEU A 193 30.71 -11.19 0.62
C LEU A 193 30.04 -12.54 0.92
N ASN A 194 29.10 -12.52 1.85
CA ASN A 194 28.22 -13.67 2.07
C ASN A 194 27.11 -13.68 1.00
N SER A 195 27.25 -14.55 -0.01
CA SER A 195 26.32 -14.64 -1.15
C SER A 195 24.89 -15.05 -0.77
N ASP A 196 24.70 -15.63 0.42
CA ASP A 196 23.37 -16.00 0.90
C ASP A 196 22.57 -14.76 1.32
N GLU A 197 23.24 -13.67 1.68
CA GLU A 197 22.63 -12.44 2.20
C GLU A 197 22.83 -11.23 1.28
N VAL A 198 24.00 -11.13 0.65
CA VAL A 198 24.42 -10.01 -0.20
C VAL A 198 24.67 -10.49 -1.62
N GLU A 199 23.91 -9.95 -2.57
CA GLU A 199 24.09 -10.19 -4.01
C GLU A 199 25.30 -9.42 -4.56
N SER A 200 25.39 -8.14 -4.18
CA SER A 200 26.47 -7.25 -4.59
C SER A 200 26.67 -6.13 -3.57
N LEU A 201 27.86 -5.54 -3.59
CA LEU A 201 28.21 -4.35 -2.83
C LEU A 201 28.46 -3.20 -3.80
N PHE A 202 28.12 -1.98 -3.40
CA PHE A 202 28.49 -0.78 -4.13
C PHE A 202 28.66 0.41 -3.20
N THR A 203 29.29 1.47 -3.69
CA THR A 203 29.43 2.72 -2.93
C THR A 203 28.88 3.90 -3.72
N VAL A 204 28.41 4.92 -3.00
CA VAL A 204 27.97 6.18 -3.58
C VAL A 204 28.83 7.32 -3.03
N PRO A 205 29.45 8.15 -3.89
CA PRO A 205 30.17 9.34 -3.46
C PRO A 205 29.24 10.29 -2.68
N LEU A 206 29.72 10.79 -1.55
CA LEU A 206 29.01 11.79 -0.76
C LEU A 206 28.73 13.06 -1.57
N ALA A 207 29.59 13.37 -2.54
CA ALA A 207 29.41 14.45 -3.51
C ALA A 207 28.07 14.37 -4.26
N LEU A 208 27.58 13.16 -4.55
CA LEU A 208 26.26 12.96 -5.18
C LEU A 208 25.15 13.00 -4.12
N LEU A 209 25.38 12.37 -2.97
CA LEU A 209 24.40 12.29 -1.88
C LEU A 209 24.04 13.65 -1.28
N VAL A 210 24.92 14.66 -1.34
CA VAL A 210 24.61 16.01 -0.83
C VAL A 210 23.82 16.87 -1.83
N GLN A 211 23.72 16.46 -3.10
CA GLN A 211 23.05 17.27 -4.13
C GLN A 211 21.55 17.00 -4.15
N ASP A 212 20.76 18.03 -3.84
CA ASP A 212 19.30 17.91 -3.75
C ASP A 212 18.65 17.44 -5.06
N LYS A 213 19.28 17.71 -6.21
CA LYS A 213 18.77 17.29 -7.53
C LYS A 213 18.66 15.77 -7.72
N TYR A 214 19.40 14.99 -6.92
CA TYR A 214 19.37 13.52 -6.97
C TYR A 214 18.43 12.90 -5.93
N TRP A 215 17.73 13.74 -5.16
CA TRP A 215 16.79 13.32 -4.14
C TRP A 215 15.37 13.72 -4.49
N ILE A 216 14.47 12.74 -4.48
CA ILE A 216 13.03 12.96 -4.56
C ILE A 216 12.49 12.90 -3.14
N ARG A 217 12.04 14.03 -2.59
CA ARG A 217 11.56 14.14 -1.19
C ARG A 217 10.10 14.57 -1.14
N PRO A 218 9.15 13.64 -1.32
CA PRO A 218 7.72 13.94 -1.21
C PRO A 218 7.33 14.23 0.25
N ASN A 219 6.41 15.18 0.46
CA ASN A 219 6.03 15.64 1.82
C ASN A 219 5.39 14.57 2.72
N ASN A 220 5.10 13.36 2.21
CA ASN A 220 4.43 12.28 2.94
C ASN A 220 4.90 10.86 2.51
N ALA A 221 6.11 10.72 1.96
CA ALA A 221 6.65 9.40 1.63
C ALA A 221 8.17 9.34 1.86
N THR A 222 8.73 8.13 1.88
CA THR A 222 10.17 7.96 2.06
C THR A 222 10.91 8.58 0.87
N PRO A 223 12.02 9.27 1.12
CA PRO A 223 12.80 9.88 0.06
C PRO A 223 13.38 8.79 -0.85
N VAL A 224 13.69 9.16 -2.09
CA VAL A 224 14.35 8.28 -3.07
C VAL A 224 15.58 8.99 -3.59
N PHE A 225 16.71 8.29 -3.55
CA PHE A 225 17.95 8.76 -4.14
C PHE A 225 18.23 8.03 -5.45
N THR A 226 18.56 8.79 -6.49
CA THR A 226 18.59 8.32 -7.87
C THR A 226 19.96 8.29 -8.51
N ALA A 227 21.00 8.82 -7.85
CA ALA A 227 22.35 8.92 -8.41
C ALA A 227 23.29 7.82 -7.86
N GLY A 228 23.08 6.59 -8.31
CA GLY A 228 23.94 5.44 -7.99
C GLY A 228 23.68 4.28 -8.95
N PRO A 229 24.40 3.15 -8.80
CA PRO A 229 24.16 1.97 -9.62
C PRO A 229 22.80 1.31 -9.34
N HIS A 230 22.21 1.57 -8.16
CA HIS A 230 20.88 1.13 -7.78
C HIS A 230 20.09 2.30 -7.17
N LEU A 231 18.76 2.26 -7.32
CA LEU A 231 17.85 3.18 -6.62
C LEU A 231 17.91 2.90 -5.12
N ILE A 232 18.11 3.96 -4.32
CA ILE A 232 18.05 3.85 -2.86
C ILE A 232 16.71 4.41 -2.42
N TRP A 233 15.87 3.58 -1.81
CA TRP A 233 14.52 3.94 -1.39
C TRP A 233 14.16 3.28 -0.05
N GLY A 234 12.90 3.42 0.38
CA GLY A 234 12.40 2.80 1.61
C GLY A 234 13.10 3.31 2.88
N LEU A 235 13.30 2.41 3.84
CA LEU A 235 13.92 2.75 5.12
C LEU A 235 15.37 3.21 4.96
N THR A 236 16.13 2.58 4.05
CA THR A 236 17.54 2.91 3.78
C THR A 236 17.67 4.37 3.35
N ALA A 237 16.88 4.81 2.36
CA ALA A 237 16.90 6.19 1.89
C ALA A 237 16.42 7.18 2.95
N TYR A 238 15.40 6.82 3.72
CA TYR A 238 14.90 7.65 4.81
C TYR A 238 15.96 7.91 5.89
N VAL A 239 16.62 6.85 6.35
CA VAL A 239 17.71 6.91 7.34
C VAL A 239 18.89 7.71 6.79
N LEU A 240 19.24 7.48 5.52
CA LEU A 240 20.33 8.18 4.85
C LEU A 240 20.07 9.69 4.71
N ASP A 241 18.86 10.08 4.30
CA ASP A 241 18.51 11.49 4.12
C ASP A 241 18.59 12.28 5.43
N ILE A 242 18.07 11.70 6.53
CA ILE A 242 18.19 12.29 7.87
C ILE A 242 19.67 12.40 8.27
N CYS A 243 20.46 11.34 8.05
CA CYS A 243 21.88 11.35 8.36
C CYS A 243 22.59 12.49 7.62
N ILE A 244 22.35 12.65 6.32
CA ILE A 244 22.96 13.71 5.50
C ILE A 244 22.55 15.10 6.01
N ARG A 245 21.25 15.32 6.21
CA ARG A 245 20.68 16.65 6.48
C ARG A 245 20.79 17.12 7.93
N GLU A 246 20.89 16.21 8.89
CA GLU A 246 20.93 16.55 10.32
C GLU A 246 22.27 16.25 10.98
N VAL A 247 22.99 15.24 10.48
CA VAL A 247 24.21 14.73 11.10
C VAL A 247 25.46 15.12 10.33
N LEU A 248 25.52 14.86 9.02
CA LEU A 248 26.69 15.17 8.20
C LEU A 248 26.78 16.68 7.96
N LEU A 249 25.72 17.31 7.42
CA LEU A 249 25.70 18.75 7.08
C LEU A 249 26.93 19.16 6.26
N VAL A 250 27.12 18.47 5.13
CA VAL A 250 28.17 18.76 4.16
C VAL A 250 27.61 19.66 3.05
N GLU A 251 28.37 20.65 2.62
CA GLU A 251 27.95 21.62 1.62
C GLU A 251 27.89 21.00 0.21
N GLU A 252 26.94 21.47 -0.59
CA GLU A 252 26.97 21.21 -2.04
C GLU A 252 28.20 21.90 -2.62
N GLY A 253 29.14 21.12 -3.17
CA GLY A 253 30.32 21.67 -3.85
C GLY A 253 29.94 22.61 -5.01
N ASP A 254 30.84 23.52 -5.37
CA ASP A 254 30.60 24.53 -6.40
C ASP A 254 30.17 23.89 -7.74
N LYS A 255 29.18 24.48 -8.42
CA LYS A 255 28.45 23.89 -9.56
C LYS A 255 29.28 23.64 -10.83
N ASP A 256 30.58 23.96 -10.84
CA ASP A 256 31.42 23.97 -12.06
C ASP A 256 32.74 23.19 -11.98
N THR A 257 32.95 22.35 -10.96
CA THR A 257 34.15 21.48 -10.91
C THR A 257 33.77 20.02 -10.71
N ALA A 258 33.38 19.36 -11.80
CA ALA A 258 33.48 17.91 -11.85
C ALA A 258 34.97 17.53 -11.76
N PRO A 259 35.40 16.66 -10.82
CA PRO A 259 36.77 16.20 -10.79
C PRO A 259 37.06 15.43 -12.07
N ALA A 260 38.06 15.91 -12.81
CA ALA A 260 38.61 15.19 -13.94
C ALA A 260 39.37 13.96 -13.44
N THR A 261 39.18 12.83 -14.13
CA THR A 261 39.95 11.56 -14.06
C THR A 261 39.68 10.71 -12.80
N THR A 262 39.39 9.41 -12.85
CA THR A 262 39.48 8.35 -13.87
C THR A 262 38.27 7.41 -13.73
N THR A 263 37.54 7.19 -14.82
CA THR A 263 36.40 6.27 -14.90
C THR A 263 36.89 4.81 -14.96
N PRO A 264 36.54 3.91 -14.02
CA PRO A 264 36.13 2.57 -14.40
C PRO A 264 34.66 2.66 -14.80
N THR A 265 34.41 2.34 -16.07
CA THR A 265 33.16 2.19 -16.81
C THR A 265 31.88 1.96 -15.99
N ALA A 266 31.43 2.94 -15.21
CA ALA A 266 30.04 3.01 -14.75
C ALA A 266 29.24 3.54 -15.93
N GLN A 267 28.38 2.69 -16.50
CA GLN A 267 27.43 3.11 -17.52
C GLN A 267 26.62 4.28 -16.97
N ILE A 268 26.96 5.50 -17.43
CA ILE A 268 26.08 6.66 -17.28
C ILE A 268 24.84 6.30 -18.08
N LEU A 269 23.76 5.98 -17.36
CA LEU A 269 22.47 5.69 -17.95
C LEU A 269 22.10 6.84 -18.91
N ARG A 270 21.74 6.48 -20.15
CA ARG A 270 21.49 7.42 -21.26
C ARG A 270 20.28 8.31 -20.93
N PRO A 271 20.10 9.46 -21.60
CA PRO A 271 18.94 10.34 -21.42
C PRO A 271 17.57 9.64 -21.51
N ALA A 272 17.47 8.56 -22.31
CA ALA A 272 16.27 7.71 -22.40
C ALA A 272 16.03 6.84 -21.15
N GLU A 273 17.08 6.51 -20.39
CA GLU A 273 17.01 5.87 -19.08
C GLU A 273 16.80 6.91 -17.97
N PHE A 274 17.20 8.17 -18.18
CA PHE A 274 16.81 9.33 -17.36
C PHE A 274 15.31 9.64 -17.44
N LEU A 275 14.66 9.39 -18.58
CA LEU A 275 13.19 9.46 -18.71
C LEU A 275 12.48 8.34 -17.93
N ALA A 276 13.15 7.20 -17.68
CA ALA A 276 12.61 6.11 -16.88
C ALA A 276 12.70 6.35 -15.35
N VAL A 277 13.39 7.41 -14.90
CA VAL A 277 13.64 7.70 -13.47
C VAL A 277 12.87 8.94 -12.97
N ASN A 278 12.25 9.71 -13.87
CA ASN A 278 11.38 10.85 -13.50
C ASN A 278 9.95 10.45 -13.09
N GLU A 279 9.62 9.16 -13.14
CA GLU A 279 8.29 8.64 -12.84
C GLU A 279 8.38 7.78 -11.59
N ALA A 280 7.87 8.28 -10.46
CA ALA A 280 7.23 7.36 -9.52
C ALA A 280 6.26 6.53 -10.38
N PHE A 281 6.55 5.25 -10.54
CA PHE A 281 6.19 4.44 -11.72
C PHE A 281 4.75 4.71 -12.20
N LEU A 282 4.59 5.41 -13.33
CA LEU A 282 3.44 5.23 -14.21
C LEU A 282 3.87 4.15 -15.19
N PRO A 283 3.05 3.13 -15.47
CA PRO A 283 3.61 1.91 -16.01
C PRO A 283 4.14 2.09 -17.44
N LEU A 284 3.68 3.05 -18.25
CA LEU A 284 3.97 2.98 -19.69
C LEU A 284 3.81 4.25 -20.55
N ARG A 285 4.19 5.47 -20.11
CA ARG A 285 3.95 6.69 -20.93
C ARG A 285 4.30 6.58 -22.42
N GLU A 286 5.45 6.00 -22.77
CA GLU A 286 5.89 5.85 -24.17
C GLU A 286 5.68 4.43 -24.77
N ASN A 287 5.30 3.42 -23.95
CA ASN A 287 5.12 2.02 -24.38
C ASN A 287 3.76 1.45 -23.91
N GLY A 288 2.73 2.30 -23.83
CA GLY A 288 1.39 2.06 -23.27
C GLY A 288 0.51 1.04 -23.96
N ASN A 289 1.02 0.30 -24.93
CA ASN A 289 0.20 -0.60 -25.71
C ASN A 289 -0.16 -1.83 -24.87
N ALA A 290 -1.44 -1.97 -24.54
CA ALA A 290 -1.93 -3.23 -24.00
C ALA A 290 -1.77 -4.34 -25.04
N CYS A 291 -1.35 -5.51 -24.59
CA CYS A 291 -1.44 -6.74 -25.36
C CYS A 291 -2.57 -7.59 -24.82
N ASN A 292 -3.35 -8.17 -25.74
CA ASN A 292 -4.28 -9.23 -25.37
C ASN A 292 -3.48 -10.53 -25.22
N VAL A 293 -3.40 -11.06 -24.00
CA VAL A 293 -2.67 -12.31 -23.73
C VAL A 293 -3.58 -13.53 -23.71
N ASP A 294 -4.90 -13.35 -23.59
CA ASP A 294 -5.87 -14.44 -23.62
C ASP A 294 -7.31 -13.98 -23.90
N ASP A 295 -8.14 -14.83 -24.50
CA ASP A 295 -9.57 -14.60 -24.74
C ASP A 295 -10.39 -15.80 -24.23
N LEU A 296 -11.03 -15.61 -23.09
CA LEU A 296 -11.87 -16.59 -22.41
C LEU A 296 -13.31 -16.64 -22.97
N ARG A 297 -13.68 -15.74 -23.89
CA ARG A 297 -15.01 -15.66 -24.53
C ARG A 297 -16.19 -15.66 -23.54
N SER A 298 -15.98 -15.12 -22.36
CA SER A 298 -16.94 -15.08 -21.27
C SER A 298 -16.63 -13.91 -20.36
N ARG A 299 -17.66 -13.27 -19.82
CA ARG A 299 -17.49 -12.02 -19.09
C ARG A 299 -16.67 -12.24 -17.81
N LEU A 300 -15.62 -11.45 -17.65
CA LEU A 300 -14.77 -11.44 -16.47
C LEU A 300 -15.22 -10.31 -15.54
N TYR A 301 -15.20 -10.57 -14.23
CA TYR A 301 -15.72 -9.66 -13.22
C TYR A 301 -14.70 -9.26 -12.16
N CYS A 302 -13.70 -10.10 -11.93
CA CYS A 302 -12.64 -9.82 -10.99
C CYS A 302 -11.31 -10.42 -11.44
N GLY A 303 -10.23 -9.76 -11.06
CA GLY A 303 -8.88 -10.30 -11.15
C GLY A 303 -8.02 -9.83 -9.98
N GLU A 304 -6.98 -10.59 -9.68
CA GLU A 304 -6.06 -10.27 -8.59
C GLU A 304 -4.69 -10.90 -8.80
N PHE A 305 -3.64 -10.20 -8.37
CA PHE A 305 -2.31 -10.77 -8.22
C PHE A 305 -2.20 -11.55 -6.90
N SER A 306 -1.42 -12.63 -6.89
CA SER A 306 -0.89 -13.14 -5.63
C SER A 306 -0.03 -12.09 -4.95
N ALA A 307 0.16 -12.20 -3.63
CA ALA A 307 0.90 -11.20 -2.86
C ALA A 307 2.35 -10.99 -3.35
N ASP A 308 2.98 -12.05 -3.88
CA ASP A 308 4.30 -12.02 -4.52
C ASP A 308 4.28 -11.50 -5.98
N GLY A 309 3.10 -11.42 -6.60
CA GLY A 309 2.90 -11.04 -7.99
C GLY A 309 3.23 -12.12 -9.02
N ASP A 310 3.61 -13.34 -8.62
CA ASP A 310 4.01 -14.42 -9.55
C ASP A 310 2.83 -15.12 -10.24
N SER A 311 1.63 -14.94 -9.70
CA SER A 311 0.40 -15.47 -10.27
C SER A 311 -0.65 -14.37 -10.40
N PHE A 312 -1.46 -14.45 -11.44
CA PHE A 312 -2.64 -13.62 -11.62
C PHE A 312 -3.87 -14.51 -11.79
N MET A 313 -4.92 -14.26 -11.03
CA MET A 313 -6.18 -14.96 -11.20
C MET A 313 -7.22 -14.11 -11.90
N VAL A 314 -8.14 -14.75 -12.61
CA VAL A 314 -9.35 -14.14 -13.15
C VAL A 314 -10.55 -15.02 -12.89
N ALA A 315 -11.68 -14.38 -12.60
CA ALA A 315 -12.96 -15.07 -12.45
C ALA A 315 -14.11 -14.21 -13.01
N GLY A 316 -15.22 -14.87 -13.31
CA GLY A 316 -16.37 -14.25 -13.94
C GLY A 316 -17.53 -15.21 -14.09
N GLN A 317 -18.14 -15.25 -15.28
CA GLN A 317 -19.25 -16.17 -15.55
C GLN A 317 -18.80 -17.59 -15.89
N ASN A 318 -17.51 -17.79 -16.05
CA ASN A 318 -16.94 -19.12 -16.21
C ASN A 318 -17.12 -19.92 -14.92
N GLU A 319 -17.35 -21.23 -15.07
CA GLU A 319 -17.41 -22.17 -13.95
C GLU A 319 -16.00 -22.54 -13.43
N GLU A 320 -14.99 -21.71 -13.75
CA GLU A 320 -13.61 -21.87 -13.34
C GLU A 320 -12.98 -20.51 -12.98
N VAL A 321 -12.06 -20.52 -12.02
CA VAL A 321 -11.08 -19.44 -11.78
C VAL A 321 -9.78 -19.84 -12.49
N PHE A 322 -9.35 -19.04 -13.45
CA PHE A 322 -8.10 -19.30 -14.18
C PHE A 322 -6.94 -18.62 -13.50
N ILE A 323 -5.83 -19.34 -13.34
CA ILE A 323 -4.57 -18.85 -12.75
C ILE A 323 -3.50 -18.76 -13.84
N TYR A 324 -2.85 -17.62 -13.95
CA TYR A 324 -1.82 -17.32 -14.95
C TYR A 324 -0.46 -17.14 -14.29
N ASP A 325 0.60 -17.55 -14.99
CA ASP A 325 1.96 -17.11 -14.71
C ASP A 325 2.15 -15.67 -15.17
N THR A 326 2.64 -14.78 -14.31
CA THR A 326 2.75 -13.35 -14.67
C THR A 326 3.99 -13.00 -15.47
N ASN A 327 4.95 -13.92 -15.59
CA ASN A 327 6.13 -13.73 -16.44
C ASN A 327 5.85 -14.12 -17.89
N SER A 328 5.08 -15.19 -18.11
CA SER A 328 4.80 -15.75 -19.43
C SER A 328 3.36 -15.55 -19.91
N TRP A 329 2.45 -15.12 -19.03
CA TRP A 329 1.00 -15.03 -19.26
C TRP A 329 0.33 -16.32 -19.74
N LYS A 330 0.96 -17.47 -19.46
CA LYS A 330 0.36 -18.79 -19.72
C LYS A 330 -0.51 -19.22 -18.55
N ARG A 331 -1.64 -19.87 -18.84
CA ARG A 331 -2.50 -20.51 -17.83
C ARG A 331 -1.70 -21.61 -17.11
N LYS A 332 -1.52 -21.44 -15.80
CA LYS A 332 -0.93 -22.42 -14.88
C LYS A 332 -1.96 -23.43 -14.40
N ASP A 333 -3.18 -22.96 -14.12
CA ASP A 333 -4.21 -23.76 -13.45
C ASP A 333 -5.62 -23.24 -13.77
N ALA A 334 -6.62 -24.08 -13.53
CA ALA A 334 -8.04 -23.76 -13.60
C ALA A 334 -8.76 -24.43 -12.42
N LEU A 335 -9.21 -23.61 -11.46
CA LEU A 335 -9.86 -24.10 -10.24
C LEU A 335 -11.38 -24.09 -10.43
N PRO A 336 -12.10 -25.20 -10.16
CA PRO A 336 -13.54 -25.25 -10.36
C PRO A 336 -14.26 -24.33 -9.37
N VAL A 337 -15.25 -23.58 -9.86
CA VAL A 337 -16.20 -22.85 -9.02
C VAL A 337 -17.58 -23.51 -9.04
N ARG A 338 -18.29 -23.44 -7.93
CA ARG A 338 -19.58 -24.11 -7.73
C ARG A 338 -20.63 -23.15 -7.22
N ASP A 339 -21.90 -23.50 -7.46
CA ASP A 339 -23.07 -22.73 -7.06
C ASP A 339 -23.03 -21.28 -7.55
N VAL A 340 -22.47 -21.06 -8.75
CA VAL A 340 -22.40 -19.73 -9.34
C VAL A 340 -23.80 -19.32 -9.80
N ARG A 341 -24.36 -18.29 -9.17
CA ARG A 341 -25.58 -17.62 -9.65
C ARG A 341 -25.15 -16.36 -10.40
N TRP A 342 -25.37 -16.38 -11.71
CA TRP A 342 -25.02 -15.33 -12.67
C TRP A 342 -23.50 -15.15 -12.91
N THR A 343 -22.70 -14.91 -11.86
CA THR A 343 -21.25 -14.74 -11.96
C THR A 343 -20.57 -14.99 -10.61
N VAL A 344 -19.27 -15.26 -10.64
CA VAL A 344 -18.38 -14.95 -9.51
C VAL A 344 -18.38 -13.43 -9.36
N THR A 345 -18.81 -12.94 -8.21
CA THR A 345 -19.00 -11.50 -7.93
C THR A 345 -17.71 -10.87 -7.41
N ASP A 346 -16.98 -11.62 -6.59
CA ASP A 346 -15.67 -11.25 -6.08
C ASP A 346 -14.84 -12.50 -5.76
N ALA A 347 -13.52 -12.38 -5.86
CA ALA A 347 -12.60 -13.46 -5.53
C ALA A 347 -11.27 -12.88 -5.01
N HIS A 348 -10.67 -13.55 -4.03
CA HIS A 348 -9.37 -13.22 -3.48
C HIS A 348 -8.46 -14.43 -3.33
N PHE A 349 -7.16 -14.24 -3.55
CA PHE A 349 -6.17 -15.20 -3.07
C PHE A 349 -6.16 -15.20 -1.54
N THR A 350 -5.95 -16.36 -0.93
CA THR A 350 -5.47 -16.36 0.45
C THR A 350 -4.08 -15.73 0.50
N PRO A 351 -3.64 -15.08 1.59
CA PRO A 351 -2.35 -14.37 1.65
C PRO A 351 -1.12 -15.22 1.28
N ASN A 352 -1.21 -16.54 1.48
CA ASN A 352 -0.17 -17.50 1.10
C ASN A 352 -0.31 -18.05 -0.34
N ALA A 353 -1.25 -17.53 -1.12
CA ALA A 353 -1.59 -17.94 -2.49
C ALA A 353 -1.85 -19.46 -2.70
N HIS A 354 -2.24 -20.18 -1.64
CA HIS A 354 -2.56 -21.62 -1.71
C HIS A 354 -4.02 -21.91 -2.05
N ALA A 355 -4.92 -20.95 -1.83
CA ALA A 355 -6.32 -21.09 -2.12
C ALA A 355 -6.92 -19.79 -2.68
N VAL A 356 -8.09 -19.92 -3.31
CA VAL A 356 -8.91 -18.81 -3.76
C VAL A 356 -10.22 -18.85 -2.99
N VAL A 357 -10.55 -17.75 -2.33
CA VAL A 357 -11.86 -17.51 -1.71
C VAL A 357 -12.70 -16.73 -2.71
N TYR A 358 -13.93 -17.15 -2.97
CA TYR A 358 -14.81 -16.48 -3.91
C TYR A 358 -16.26 -16.43 -3.44
N SER A 359 -16.97 -15.46 -3.99
CA SER A 359 -18.39 -15.23 -3.76
C SER A 359 -19.16 -15.26 -5.07
N SER A 360 -20.47 -15.46 -4.94
CA SER A 360 -21.44 -15.34 -6.02
C SER A 360 -22.74 -14.77 -5.42
N ILE A 361 -23.78 -14.62 -6.24
CA ILE A 361 -25.11 -14.16 -5.80
C ILE A 361 -25.85 -15.32 -5.08
N THR A 362 -25.20 -15.91 -4.10
CA THR A 362 -25.69 -16.95 -3.20
C THR A 362 -25.30 -16.63 -1.77
N SER A 363 -25.86 -17.37 -0.81
CA SER A 363 -25.57 -17.21 0.61
C SER A 363 -24.35 -17.98 1.08
N ILE A 364 -23.52 -18.45 0.15
CA ILE A 364 -22.38 -19.32 0.43
C ILE A 364 -21.14 -18.68 -0.16
N VAL A 365 -20.18 -18.37 0.71
CA VAL A 365 -18.81 -18.07 0.27
C VAL A 365 -18.05 -19.39 0.19
N ARG A 366 -17.26 -19.57 -0.85
CA ARG A 366 -16.53 -20.82 -1.07
C ARG A 366 -15.03 -20.54 -1.14
N MET A 367 -14.24 -21.53 -0.77
CA MET A 367 -12.80 -21.51 -0.94
C MET A 367 -12.36 -22.79 -1.63
N VAL A 368 -11.47 -22.68 -2.61
CA VAL A 368 -10.90 -23.80 -3.35
C VAL A 368 -9.39 -23.74 -3.27
N THR A 369 -8.73 -24.82 -2.86
CA THR A 369 -7.27 -24.92 -2.86
C THR A 369 -6.74 -25.35 -4.23
N LYS A 370 -5.45 -25.15 -4.47
CA LYS A 370 -4.78 -25.62 -5.71
C LYS A 370 -4.91 -27.13 -5.91
N GLU A 371 -5.06 -27.91 -4.84
CA GLU A 371 -5.30 -29.36 -4.90
C GLU A 371 -6.77 -29.72 -5.17
N GLY A 372 -7.63 -28.74 -5.42
CA GLY A 372 -9.06 -28.92 -5.69
C GLY A 372 -9.91 -29.20 -4.44
N LYS A 373 -9.37 -28.98 -3.24
CA LYS A 373 -10.15 -29.13 -1.99
C LYS A 373 -11.07 -27.93 -1.81
N GLU A 374 -12.35 -28.20 -1.62
CA GLU A 374 -13.38 -27.18 -1.41
C GLU A 374 -13.79 -27.03 0.06
N SER A 375 -13.98 -25.78 0.47
CA SER A 375 -14.62 -25.37 1.73
C SER A 375 -15.80 -24.45 1.41
N ALA A 376 -16.90 -24.59 2.16
CA ALA A 376 -18.09 -23.78 2.01
C ALA A 376 -18.48 -23.13 3.35
N PHE A 377 -18.74 -21.83 3.30
CA PHE A 377 -19.07 -20.97 4.44
C PHE A 377 -20.49 -20.42 4.24
N SER A 378 -21.47 -21.01 4.92
CA SER A 378 -22.87 -20.58 4.83
C SER A 378 -23.08 -19.33 5.68
N LEU A 379 -23.49 -18.23 5.04
CA LEU A 379 -23.74 -16.94 5.70
C LEU A 379 -25.20 -16.75 6.11
N ALA A 380 -26.12 -17.53 5.54
CA ALA A 380 -27.51 -17.52 5.99
C ALA A 380 -27.58 -18.05 7.44
N GLU A 381 -28.16 -17.27 8.34
CA GLU A 381 -28.25 -17.58 9.77
C GLU A 381 -28.66 -19.04 10.04
N SER A 382 -27.95 -19.68 10.98
CA SER A 382 -28.54 -20.78 11.73
C SER A 382 -29.70 -20.22 12.56
N GLN A 383 -30.91 -20.50 12.06
CA GLN A 383 -32.27 -20.17 12.52
C GLN A 383 -32.56 -20.19 14.05
N SER A 384 -31.85 -19.43 14.88
CA SER A 384 -32.03 -19.46 16.34
C SER A 384 -32.52 -18.15 16.96
N THR A 385 -32.55 -17.03 16.22
CA THR A 385 -32.93 -15.71 16.76
C THR A 385 -34.20 -15.09 16.15
N LEU A 386 -34.74 -15.63 15.06
CA LEU A 386 -35.99 -15.15 14.43
C LEU A 386 -37.15 -16.14 14.64
N SER A 387 -37.78 -16.08 15.81
CA SER A 387 -38.79 -17.05 16.27
C SER A 387 -40.23 -16.84 15.76
N SER A 388 -40.47 -16.16 14.62
CA SER A 388 -41.87 -15.84 14.23
C SER A 388 -42.26 -16.02 12.74
N GLY A 389 -41.36 -16.44 11.85
CA GLY A 389 -41.69 -16.61 10.41
C GLY A 389 -42.02 -18.06 10.00
N SER A 390 -42.91 -18.23 9.01
CA SER A 390 -43.22 -19.55 8.40
C SER A 390 -42.02 -20.14 7.65
N ARG A 391 -41.97 -21.47 7.50
CA ARG A 391 -40.86 -22.20 6.84
C ARG A 391 -40.65 -21.79 5.37
N ALA A 392 -41.73 -21.39 4.69
CA ALA A 392 -41.68 -20.87 3.32
C ALA A 392 -41.06 -19.46 3.25
N GLN A 393 -41.37 -18.60 4.23
CA GLN A 393 -40.80 -17.26 4.33
C GLN A 393 -39.31 -17.29 4.67
N ARG A 394 -38.88 -18.20 5.56
CA ARG A 394 -37.44 -18.42 5.85
C ARG A 394 -36.67 -18.94 4.62
N ARG A 395 -37.27 -19.86 3.84
CA ARG A 395 -36.68 -20.30 2.56
C ARG A 395 -36.56 -19.14 1.57
N ARG A 396 -37.58 -18.30 1.44
CA ARG A 396 -37.57 -17.15 0.52
C ARG A 396 -36.48 -16.12 0.88
N MET A 397 -36.25 -15.86 2.17
CA MET A 397 -35.17 -14.98 2.64
C MET A 397 -33.77 -15.55 2.40
N SER A 398 -33.59 -16.87 2.55
CA SER A 398 -32.32 -17.55 2.24
C SER A 398 -32.01 -17.62 0.75
N ILE A 399 -33.04 -17.66 -0.12
CA ILE A 399 -32.87 -17.68 -1.58
C ILE A 399 -32.46 -16.30 -2.13
N ASN A 400 -32.85 -15.21 -1.45
CA ASN A 400 -32.56 -13.82 -1.85
C ASN A 400 -31.30 -13.21 -1.22
N PHE A 401 -30.52 -14.00 -0.48
CA PHE A 401 -29.26 -13.57 0.10
C PHE A 401 -28.12 -13.88 -0.88
N GLY A 402 -27.53 -12.85 -1.48
CA GLY A 402 -26.36 -12.93 -2.35
C GLY A 402 -25.19 -12.12 -1.78
N VAL A 403 -23.96 -12.50 -2.14
CA VAL A 403 -22.74 -11.80 -1.74
C VAL A 403 -22.15 -11.07 -2.94
N TRP A 404 -21.96 -9.75 -2.83
CA TRP A 404 -21.47 -8.91 -3.93
C TRP A 404 -19.98 -8.62 -3.86
N SER A 405 -19.43 -8.51 -2.65
CA SER A 405 -18.03 -8.18 -2.42
C SER A 405 -17.49 -8.92 -1.20
N LEU A 406 -16.21 -9.25 -1.27
CA LEU A 406 -15.46 -9.88 -0.19
C LEU A 406 -14.31 -8.97 0.27
N GLY A 407 -13.87 -9.18 1.50
CA GLY A 407 -12.59 -8.66 1.98
C GLY A 407 -11.92 -9.69 2.87
N VAL A 408 -10.75 -10.19 2.49
CA VAL A 408 -9.99 -11.17 3.28
C VAL A 408 -8.98 -10.43 4.15
N ASN A 409 -8.85 -10.83 5.41
CA ASN A 409 -7.87 -10.20 6.30
C ASN A 409 -6.42 -10.60 5.96
N ALA A 410 -5.44 -9.83 6.41
CA ALA A 410 -4.02 -10.10 6.13
C ALA A 410 -3.53 -11.47 6.64
N ALA A 411 -4.18 -12.04 7.65
CA ALA A 411 -3.88 -13.36 8.18
C ALA A 411 -4.48 -14.50 7.33
N GLY A 412 -5.47 -14.22 6.48
CA GLY A 412 -6.18 -15.23 5.69
C GLY A 412 -7.08 -16.14 6.52
N THR A 413 -7.52 -15.68 7.70
CA THR A 413 -8.31 -16.46 8.65
C THR A 413 -9.76 -16.02 8.70
N GLU A 414 -10.06 -14.79 8.32
CA GLU A 414 -11.40 -14.21 8.36
C GLU A 414 -11.70 -13.53 7.02
N PHE A 415 -12.98 -13.49 6.64
CA PHE A 415 -13.47 -12.65 5.55
C PHE A 415 -14.66 -11.80 5.98
N LEU A 416 -14.78 -10.66 5.31
CA LEU A 416 -15.96 -9.81 5.27
C LEU A 416 -16.76 -10.10 4.02
N ALA A 417 -18.08 -10.02 4.10
CA ALA A 417 -18.99 -10.16 2.97
C ALA A 417 -20.04 -9.04 2.97
N GLY A 418 -20.14 -8.31 1.87
CA GLY A 418 -21.23 -7.37 1.57
C GLY A 418 -22.38 -8.09 0.85
N THR A 419 -23.62 -7.84 1.26
CA THR A 419 -24.78 -8.67 0.87
C THR A 419 -25.94 -7.87 0.28
N THR A 420 -26.84 -8.57 -0.41
CA THR A 420 -28.14 -8.07 -0.91
C THR A 420 -29.19 -7.83 0.19
N ASN A 421 -28.89 -8.15 1.45
CA ASN A 421 -29.80 -7.97 2.59
C ASN A 421 -29.41 -6.76 3.44
N ASN A 422 -28.76 -5.77 2.82
CA ASN A 422 -28.30 -4.53 3.44
C ASN A 422 -27.37 -4.76 4.65
N SER A 423 -26.68 -5.90 4.65
CA SER A 423 -25.90 -6.37 5.78
C SER A 423 -24.47 -6.70 5.40
N VAL A 424 -23.63 -6.68 6.43
CA VAL A 424 -22.23 -7.09 6.40
C VAL A 424 -22.06 -8.32 7.28
N VAL A 425 -21.32 -9.32 6.81
CA VAL A 425 -20.97 -10.51 7.60
C VAL A 425 -19.47 -10.60 7.78
N LEU A 426 -19.01 -10.75 9.02
CA LEU A 426 -17.64 -11.18 9.33
C LEU A 426 -17.68 -12.66 9.69
N HIS A 427 -16.85 -13.46 9.04
CA HIS A 427 -16.81 -14.91 9.21
C HIS A 427 -15.39 -15.41 9.40
N ASP A 428 -15.19 -16.28 10.38
CA ASP A 428 -13.94 -16.98 10.62
C ASP A 428 -13.91 -18.26 9.76
N MET A 429 -12.96 -18.33 8.83
CA MET A 429 -12.78 -19.46 7.92
C MET A 429 -12.15 -20.68 8.60
N THR A 430 -11.40 -20.48 9.68
CA THR A 430 -10.72 -21.55 10.42
C THR A 430 -11.71 -22.34 11.26
N THR A 431 -12.60 -21.63 11.96
CA THR A 431 -13.65 -22.25 12.79
C THR A 431 -14.95 -22.48 12.03
N ASN A 432 -15.07 -21.91 10.83
CA ASN A 432 -16.30 -21.86 10.04
C ASN A 432 -17.48 -21.30 10.86
N THR A 433 -17.26 -20.17 11.53
CA THR A 433 -18.28 -19.51 12.35
C THR A 433 -18.46 -18.05 11.94
N SER A 434 -19.71 -17.59 11.94
CA SER A 434 -20.01 -16.17 11.77
C SER A 434 -19.65 -15.45 13.06
N VAL A 435 -18.74 -14.49 12.96
CA VAL A 435 -18.29 -13.65 14.08
C VAL A 435 -19.31 -12.55 14.34
N CYS A 436 -19.81 -11.90 13.29
CA CYS A 436 -20.92 -10.96 13.38
C CYS A 436 -21.71 -10.84 12.07
N HIS A 437 -22.98 -10.47 12.21
CA HIS A 437 -23.89 -10.14 11.12
C HIS A 437 -24.50 -8.78 11.42
N LEU A 438 -24.10 -7.76 10.67
CA LEU A 438 -24.38 -6.35 10.93
C LEU A 438 -25.37 -5.84 9.89
N VAL A 439 -26.60 -5.56 10.31
CA VAL A 439 -27.61 -4.92 9.46
C VAL A 439 -27.60 -3.44 9.77
N GLY A 440 -27.35 -2.61 8.77
CA GLY A 440 -27.31 -1.17 8.99
C GLY A 440 -27.44 -0.31 7.74
N HIS A 441 -27.19 -0.84 6.55
CA HIS A 441 -27.48 -0.12 5.31
C HIS A 441 -28.98 -0.20 4.98
N ASP A 442 -29.43 0.65 4.05
CA ASP A 442 -30.80 0.64 3.56
C ASP A 442 -30.95 0.02 2.17
N ASN A 443 -29.83 -0.40 1.56
CA ASN A 443 -29.78 -1.08 0.27
C ASN A 443 -28.60 -2.05 0.18
N ASP A 444 -28.44 -2.73 -0.95
CA ASP A 444 -27.36 -3.70 -1.22
C ASP A 444 -25.98 -3.13 -0.85
N VAL A 445 -25.15 -3.96 -0.19
CA VAL A 445 -23.77 -3.63 0.14
C VAL A 445 -22.86 -4.17 -0.95
N ASN A 446 -22.40 -3.28 -1.82
CA ASN A 446 -21.65 -3.61 -3.03
C ASN A 446 -20.13 -3.58 -2.84
N ALA A 447 -19.65 -2.97 -1.77
CA ALA A 447 -18.23 -2.80 -1.52
C ALA A 447 -17.92 -2.98 -0.03
N ILE A 448 -16.80 -3.65 0.27
CA ILE A 448 -16.32 -3.80 1.64
C ILE A 448 -14.80 -3.90 1.66
N THR A 449 -14.15 -3.30 2.67
CA THR A 449 -12.70 -3.45 2.84
C THR A 449 -12.28 -3.25 4.30
N PHE A 450 -11.25 -3.97 4.73
CA PHE A 450 -10.56 -3.66 5.98
C PHE A 450 -9.76 -2.39 5.80
N VAL A 451 -9.82 -1.48 6.77
CA VAL A 451 -9.04 -0.24 6.71
C VAL A 451 -7.72 -0.38 7.46
N ASP A 452 -7.64 -1.29 8.42
CA ASP A 452 -6.45 -1.51 9.25
C ASP A 452 -5.87 -2.93 9.12
N GLY A 453 -4.55 -3.04 9.26
CA GLY A 453 -3.87 -4.34 9.27
C GLY A 453 -4.24 -5.22 10.48
N SER A 454 -4.82 -4.63 11.53
CA SER A 454 -5.28 -5.35 12.72
C SER A 454 -6.65 -6.02 12.55
N SER A 455 -7.34 -5.78 11.42
CA SER A 455 -8.65 -6.35 11.10
C SER A 455 -9.72 -6.02 12.14
N ASN A 456 -9.55 -4.90 12.85
CA ASN A 456 -10.51 -4.41 13.83
C ASN A 456 -11.47 -3.40 13.23
N VAL A 457 -11.03 -2.69 12.19
CA VAL A 457 -11.76 -1.60 11.58
C VAL A 457 -11.96 -1.89 10.10
N PHE A 458 -13.21 -1.79 9.65
CA PHE A 458 -13.57 -1.96 8.25
C PHE A 458 -14.66 -0.98 7.84
N VAL A 459 -14.82 -0.80 6.54
CA VAL A 459 -15.86 0.05 5.96
C VAL A 459 -16.68 -0.73 4.95
N SER A 460 -17.98 -0.40 4.85
CA SER A 460 -18.89 -0.95 3.84
C SER A 460 -19.57 0.16 3.05
N GLY A 461 -19.70 -0.01 1.74
CA GLY A 461 -20.33 0.93 0.82
C GLY A 461 -21.54 0.30 0.13
N SER A 462 -22.60 1.08 -0.05
CA SER A 462 -23.91 0.55 -0.45
C SER A 462 -24.59 1.40 -1.54
N ASP A 463 -25.60 0.80 -2.17
CA ASP A 463 -26.57 1.49 -3.03
C ASP A 463 -27.48 2.47 -2.29
N ASP A 464 -27.33 2.62 -0.96
CA ASP A 464 -27.91 3.73 -0.20
C ASP A 464 -27.09 5.03 -0.26
N CYS A 465 -26.04 5.06 -1.10
CA CYS A 465 -25.10 6.17 -1.32
C CYS A 465 -24.17 6.46 -0.12
N LEU A 466 -24.22 5.65 0.94
CA LEU A 466 -23.44 5.84 2.16
C LEU A 466 -22.30 4.82 2.25
N ILE A 467 -21.27 5.24 2.98
CA ILE A 467 -20.22 4.34 3.46
C ILE A 467 -20.27 4.32 4.98
N LYS A 468 -20.24 3.14 5.60
CA LYS A 468 -20.33 2.97 7.04
C LYS A 468 -19.05 2.40 7.61
N LEU A 469 -18.59 2.97 8.71
CA LEU A 469 -17.42 2.56 9.49
C LEU A 469 -17.85 1.60 10.60
N TRP A 470 -17.08 0.54 10.75
CA TRP A 470 -17.35 -0.54 11.69
C TRP A 470 -16.08 -0.82 12.49
N ASP A 471 -16.19 -0.78 13.82
CA ASP A 471 -15.10 -1.17 14.74
C ASP A 471 -15.55 -2.33 15.62
N ARG A 472 -14.97 -3.52 15.39
CA ARG A 472 -15.35 -4.77 16.09
C ARG A 472 -15.17 -4.70 17.61
N ARG A 473 -14.33 -3.79 18.12
CA ARG A 473 -14.04 -3.63 19.55
C ARG A 473 -15.22 -3.04 20.33
N VAL A 474 -16.15 -2.38 19.64
CA VAL A 474 -17.29 -1.66 20.22
C VAL A 474 -18.63 -2.06 19.61
N MET A 475 -18.71 -3.23 18.96
CA MET A 475 -19.89 -3.74 18.23
C MET A 475 -21.07 -4.24 19.08
N ALA A 476 -21.11 -3.95 20.38
CA ALA A 476 -22.15 -4.50 21.27
C ALA A 476 -23.59 -4.19 20.81
N ASP A 477 -23.78 -3.07 20.11
CA ASP A 477 -25.09 -2.59 19.65
C ASP A 477 -25.35 -2.80 18.15
N ALA A 478 -24.45 -3.48 17.41
CA ALA A 478 -24.54 -3.69 15.97
C ALA A 478 -24.78 -2.42 15.13
N LYS A 479 -24.30 -1.27 15.62
CA LYS A 479 -24.39 0.04 14.95
C LYS A 479 -23.06 0.45 14.32
N PRO A 480 -23.10 1.14 13.17
CA PRO A 480 -21.90 1.74 12.61
C PRO A 480 -21.34 2.80 13.58
N GLN A 481 -20.03 2.92 13.63
CA GLN A 481 -19.31 3.88 14.48
C GLN A 481 -19.09 5.22 13.78
N GLY A 482 -19.31 5.25 12.48
CA GLY A 482 -19.24 6.45 11.66
C GLY A 482 -19.90 6.22 10.32
N VAL A 483 -20.33 7.30 9.69
CA VAL A 483 -20.89 7.30 8.34
C VAL A 483 -20.21 8.37 7.51
N PHE A 484 -19.81 8.02 6.30
CA PHE A 484 -19.28 8.94 5.31
C PHE A 484 -20.38 9.26 4.32
N VAL A 485 -20.65 10.56 4.20
CA VAL A 485 -21.65 11.13 3.30
C VAL A 485 -20.87 11.90 2.24
N GLY A 486 -21.25 11.77 0.97
CA GLY A 486 -20.63 12.56 -0.10
C GLY A 486 -20.92 12.07 -1.51
N HIS A 487 -21.05 10.76 -1.71
CA HIS A 487 -21.54 10.22 -2.97
C HIS A 487 -23.03 10.53 -3.16
N THR A 488 -23.44 10.78 -4.40
CA THR A 488 -24.83 11.11 -4.77
C THR A 488 -25.53 9.97 -5.50
N ASP A 489 -24.87 8.82 -5.64
CA ASP A 489 -25.42 7.58 -6.17
C ASP A 489 -24.67 6.38 -5.55
N GLY A 490 -25.13 5.16 -5.85
CA GLY A 490 -24.67 3.93 -5.19
C GLY A 490 -23.18 3.65 -5.35
N ILE A 491 -22.56 3.18 -4.26
CA ILE A 491 -21.14 2.80 -4.22
C ILE A 491 -20.92 1.51 -5.02
N THR A 492 -19.89 1.48 -5.87
CA THR A 492 -19.55 0.32 -6.71
C THR A 492 -18.34 -0.45 -6.21
N HIS A 493 -17.37 0.21 -5.56
CA HIS A 493 -16.15 -0.42 -5.08
C HIS A 493 -15.44 0.42 -4.01
N MET A 494 -14.60 -0.20 -3.19
CA MET A 494 -13.72 0.48 -2.24
C MET A 494 -12.37 -0.21 -2.11
N SER A 495 -11.31 0.56 -1.83
CA SER A 495 -9.97 0.05 -1.57
C SER A 495 -9.32 0.80 -0.42
N SER A 496 -8.70 0.05 0.50
CA SER A 496 -7.89 0.63 1.57
C SER A 496 -6.55 1.17 1.05
N ARG A 497 -6.00 2.16 1.76
CA ARG A 497 -4.59 2.58 1.64
C ARG A 497 -3.66 1.71 2.50
N ASP A 498 -4.22 0.83 3.33
CA ASP A 498 -3.53 -0.05 4.28
C ASP A 498 -2.75 0.68 5.38
N ASP A 499 -3.03 1.97 5.60
CA ASP A 499 -2.44 2.78 6.65
C ASP A 499 -3.35 2.98 7.88
N GLY A 500 -4.56 2.41 7.87
CA GLY A 500 -5.54 2.57 8.95
C GLY A 500 -6.25 3.92 8.94
N ILE A 501 -5.97 4.79 7.97
CA ILE A 501 -6.43 6.19 7.96
C ILE A 501 -7.24 6.49 6.70
N TYR A 502 -6.74 6.11 5.53
CA TYR A 502 -7.37 6.48 4.26
C TYR A 502 -7.88 5.27 3.49
N PHE A 503 -8.95 5.50 2.75
CA PHE A 503 -9.49 4.57 1.78
C PHE A 503 -10.11 5.35 0.61
N VAL A 504 -10.30 4.68 -0.52
CA VAL A 504 -10.98 5.23 -1.70
C VAL A 504 -12.26 4.47 -1.99
N SER A 505 -13.24 5.16 -2.55
CA SER A 505 -14.46 4.57 -3.07
C SER A 505 -14.69 4.99 -4.52
N ASN A 506 -15.46 4.17 -5.24
CA ASN A 506 -16.01 4.51 -6.55
C ASN A 506 -17.54 4.40 -6.51
N ALA A 507 -18.24 5.20 -7.31
CA ALA A 507 -19.70 5.22 -7.29
C ALA A 507 -20.33 5.50 -8.66
N LYS A 508 -21.64 5.20 -8.76
CA LYS A 508 -22.47 5.44 -9.96
C LYS A 508 -22.64 6.93 -10.28
N ASP A 509 -22.26 7.83 -9.37
CA ASP A 509 -22.21 9.28 -9.62
C ASP A 509 -21.01 9.70 -10.49
N GLN A 510 -20.33 8.74 -11.12
CA GLN A 510 -19.17 8.93 -11.98
C GLN A 510 -17.96 9.55 -11.26
N THR A 511 -17.92 9.42 -9.92
CA THR A 511 -16.80 9.89 -9.11
C THR A 511 -16.16 8.77 -8.31
N ALA A 512 -14.85 8.91 -8.15
CA ALA A 512 -14.12 8.26 -7.07
C ALA A 512 -13.81 9.30 -5.99
N LYS A 513 -13.78 8.89 -4.73
CA LYS A 513 -13.52 9.79 -3.59
C LYS A 513 -12.49 9.19 -2.65
N LEU A 514 -11.61 10.05 -2.13
CA LEU A 514 -10.66 9.74 -1.06
C LEU A 514 -11.29 10.11 0.28
N TRP A 515 -11.18 9.24 1.27
CA TRP A 515 -11.76 9.43 2.59
C TRP A 515 -10.71 9.30 3.68
N ASP A 516 -10.88 10.07 4.75
CA ASP A 516 -10.14 9.94 6.00
C ASP A 516 -11.10 9.38 7.05
N VAL A 517 -10.79 8.23 7.65
CA VAL A 517 -11.67 7.57 8.62
C VAL A 517 -12.05 8.45 9.81
N ARG A 518 -11.22 9.45 10.13
CA ARG A 518 -11.42 10.39 11.24
C ARG A 518 -12.44 11.48 10.91
N LYS A 519 -12.83 11.65 9.64
CA LYS A 519 -13.79 12.65 9.17
C LYS A 519 -15.22 12.12 9.04
N CYS A 520 -15.51 10.91 9.52
CA CYS A 520 -16.86 10.38 9.50
C CYS A 520 -17.82 11.13 10.45
N LEU A 521 -19.11 11.12 10.11
CA LEU A 521 -20.18 11.54 11.00
C LEU A 521 -20.52 10.43 11.98
N THR A 522 -20.48 10.71 13.27
CA THR A 522 -20.77 9.72 14.33
C THR A 522 -22.24 9.64 14.74
N ASP A 523 -23.06 10.59 14.28
CA ASP A 523 -24.48 10.70 14.59
C ASP A 523 -25.31 10.64 13.31
N GLU A 524 -25.88 9.47 13.02
CA GLU A 524 -26.68 9.24 11.81
C GLU A 524 -27.90 10.15 11.71
N SER A 525 -28.42 10.68 12.83
CA SER A 525 -29.58 11.58 12.81
C SER A 525 -29.30 12.91 12.12
N LYS A 526 -28.03 13.26 11.93
CA LYS A 526 -27.57 14.49 11.25
C LYS A 526 -27.37 14.30 9.75
N ILE A 527 -27.56 13.09 9.23
CA ILE A 527 -27.39 12.79 7.81
C ILE A 527 -28.63 13.27 7.07
N HIS A 528 -28.42 14.21 6.15
CA HIS A 528 -29.42 14.59 5.16
C HIS A 528 -29.37 13.57 4.03
N ARG A 529 -30.27 12.59 4.06
CA ARG A 529 -30.36 11.59 2.99
C ARG A 529 -30.94 12.25 1.75
N THR A 530 -30.08 12.48 0.76
CA THR A 530 -30.51 12.87 -0.57
C THR A 530 -30.86 11.60 -1.35
N LEU A 531 -31.98 11.62 -2.08
CA LEU A 531 -32.20 10.62 -3.12
C LEU A 531 -31.07 10.73 -4.16
N PRO A 532 -30.78 9.64 -4.91
CA PRO A 532 -29.89 9.74 -6.04
C PRO A 532 -30.27 10.94 -6.91
N GLN A 533 -29.27 11.70 -7.34
CA GLN A 533 -29.50 12.96 -8.08
C GLN A 533 -30.35 12.72 -9.33
N PHE A 534 -30.21 11.54 -9.95
CA PHE A 534 -30.96 11.12 -11.11
C PHE A 534 -31.60 9.75 -10.88
N GLN A 535 -32.77 9.53 -11.48
CA GLN A 535 -33.37 8.19 -11.60
C GLN A 535 -32.95 7.60 -12.93
N TRP A 536 -31.98 6.70 -12.90
CA TRP A 536 -31.43 6.05 -14.09
C TRP A 536 -30.90 4.65 -13.74
N ASP A 537 -30.76 3.79 -14.74
CA ASP A 537 -30.17 2.46 -14.59
C ASP A 537 -28.80 2.36 -15.28
N TYR A 538 -27.74 2.43 -14.48
CA TYR A 538 -26.35 2.37 -14.95
C TYR A 538 -26.02 1.19 -15.86
N ARG A 539 -26.81 0.11 -15.84
CA ARG A 539 -26.55 -1.10 -16.62
C ARG A 539 -26.86 -0.93 -18.12
N PHE A 540 -27.83 -0.08 -18.45
CA PHE A 540 -28.39 -0.02 -19.81
C PHE A 540 -28.69 1.40 -20.29
N GLU A 541 -28.70 2.39 -19.41
CA GLU A 541 -28.98 3.78 -19.73
C GLU A 541 -27.68 4.60 -19.77
N GLU A 542 -27.71 5.69 -20.56
CA GLU A 542 -26.64 6.68 -20.53
C GLU A 542 -26.72 7.52 -19.26
N TYR A 543 -25.55 7.97 -18.78
CA TYR A 543 -25.51 8.82 -17.59
C TYR A 543 -26.20 10.16 -17.88
N PRO A 544 -27.19 10.57 -17.08
CA PRO A 544 -27.95 11.79 -17.32
C PRO A 544 -27.22 13.08 -16.91
N GLY A 545 -26.14 12.98 -16.12
CA GLY A 545 -25.30 14.11 -15.71
C GLY A 545 -24.17 14.42 -16.70
N ASN A 546 -23.29 15.36 -16.33
CA ASN A 546 -22.17 15.79 -17.18
C ASN A 546 -20.83 15.22 -16.67
N PHE A 547 -20.12 14.48 -17.52
CA PHE A 547 -18.80 13.91 -17.20
C PHE A 547 -17.75 14.96 -16.77
N GLU A 548 -17.89 16.23 -17.19
CA GLU A 548 -16.96 17.31 -16.83
C GLU A 548 -17.30 18.02 -15.50
N GLY A 549 -18.34 17.58 -14.78
CA GLY A 549 -18.59 17.98 -13.39
C GLY A 549 -19.08 19.42 -13.17
N VAL A 550 -19.51 20.14 -14.22
CA VAL A 550 -20.03 21.53 -14.10
C VAL A 550 -21.48 21.56 -13.60
N ASP A 551 -22.25 20.48 -13.82
CA ASP A 551 -23.69 20.42 -13.50
C ASP A 551 -24.06 19.38 -12.41
N ASP A 552 -23.09 18.58 -11.94
CA ASP A 552 -23.31 17.59 -10.87
C ASP A 552 -22.96 18.22 -9.51
N GLU A 553 -23.95 18.83 -8.88
CA GLU A 553 -23.82 19.45 -7.55
C GLU A 553 -23.29 18.43 -6.54
N ALA A 554 -22.16 18.76 -5.89
CA ALA A 554 -21.62 17.94 -4.82
C ALA A 554 -22.63 17.79 -3.68
N HIS A 555 -22.63 16.64 -3.01
CA HIS A 555 -23.50 16.43 -1.86
C HIS A 555 -23.24 17.54 -0.81
N PRO A 556 -24.28 18.20 -0.26
CA PRO A 556 -24.11 19.34 0.66
C PRO A 556 -23.32 19.05 1.94
N GLN A 557 -23.25 17.77 2.32
CA GLN A 557 -22.50 17.26 3.47
C GLN A 557 -21.30 16.40 3.09
N ASP A 558 -20.75 16.55 1.88
CA ASP A 558 -19.59 15.76 1.43
C ASP A 558 -18.42 15.82 2.42
N GLN A 559 -18.02 14.65 2.94
CA GLN A 559 -16.91 14.46 3.88
C GLN A 559 -15.63 13.95 3.20
N SER A 560 -15.63 13.82 1.87
CA SER A 560 -14.45 13.36 1.13
C SER A 560 -13.30 14.36 1.27
N VAL A 561 -12.08 13.83 1.28
CA VAL A 561 -10.85 14.61 1.25
C VAL A 561 -10.65 15.19 -0.14
N LEU A 562 -10.84 14.36 -1.17
CA LEU A 562 -10.70 14.71 -2.58
C LEU A 562 -11.69 13.89 -3.43
N THR A 563 -12.08 14.45 -4.58
CA THR A 563 -12.94 13.81 -5.59
C THR A 563 -12.17 13.70 -6.91
N TYR A 564 -12.21 12.53 -7.52
CA TYR A 564 -11.56 12.19 -8.79
C TYR A 564 -12.62 11.94 -9.86
N ARG A 565 -12.41 12.49 -11.06
CA ARG A 565 -13.38 12.47 -12.17
C ARG A 565 -12.72 12.14 -13.49
N GLY A 566 -13.50 11.64 -14.43
CA GLY A 566 -13.07 11.38 -15.81
C GLY A 566 -13.04 9.91 -16.21
N HIS A 567 -13.44 9.00 -15.33
CA HIS A 567 -13.79 7.63 -15.68
C HIS A 567 -15.32 7.50 -15.75
N ALA A 568 -15.83 6.50 -16.46
CA ALA A 568 -17.27 6.25 -16.57
C ALA A 568 -17.67 4.98 -15.79
N VAL A 569 -18.73 5.06 -15.01
CA VAL A 569 -19.34 3.96 -14.26
C VAL A 569 -20.68 3.60 -14.91
N LYS A 570 -20.62 2.70 -15.89
CA LYS A 570 -21.76 2.16 -16.64
C LYS A 570 -21.59 0.66 -16.88
N GLN A 571 -22.68 -0.03 -17.22
CA GLN A 571 -22.82 -1.46 -17.51
C GLN A 571 -22.51 -2.42 -16.35
N THR A 572 -21.59 -2.05 -15.47
CA THR A 572 -21.04 -2.92 -14.43
C THR A 572 -20.47 -2.10 -13.27
N LEU A 573 -20.17 -2.75 -12.15
CA LEU A 573 -19.60 -2.09 -10.97
C LEU A 573 -18.09 -1.91 -11.20
N ILE A 574 -17.70 -0.73 -11.68
CA ILE A 574 -16.31 -0.37 -11.98
C ILE A 574 -15.52 -0.20 -10.68
N ARG A 575 -14.29 -0.72 -10.66
CA ARG A 575 -13.43 -0.76 -9.48
C ARG A 575 -12.38 0.35 -9.45
N VAL A 576 -11.90 0.65 -8.25
CA VAL A 576 -10.89 1.68 -7.95
C VAL A 576 -9.92 1.18 -6.89
N TYR A 577 -8.65 1.57 -7.01
CA TYR A 577 -7.57 1.14 -6.11
C TYR A 577 -6.51 2.23 -5.93
N PHE A 578 -5.75 2.12 -4.84
CA PHE A 578 -4.45 2.79 -4.74
C PHE A 578 -3.39 2.02 -5.52
N SER A 579 -2.45 2.74 -6.15
CA SER A 579 -1.27 2.15 -6.77
C SER A 579 -0.37 1.48 -5.72
N PRO A 580 0.42 0.45 -6.06
CA PRO A 580 1.13 -0.34 -5.05
C PRO A 580 2.15 0.48 -4.27
N VAL A 581 2.26 0.20 -2.97
CA VAL A 581 3.22 0.89 -2.09
C VAL A 581 4.67 0.68 -2.54
N HIS A 582 5.01 -0.53 -2.99
CA HIS A 582 6.38 -0.91 -3.36
C HIS A 582 6.86 -0.20 -4.64
N SER A 583 6.03 -0.15 -5.68
CA SER A 583 6.42 0.43 -6.96
C SER A 583 6.17 1.94 -7.06
N THR A 584 5.15 2.46 -6.38
CA THR A 584 4.71 3.86 -6.58
C THR A 584 4.59 4.67 -5.28
N GLY A 585 4.77 4.05 -4.11
CA GLY A 585 4.49 4.69 -2.82
C GLY A 585 3.02 5.07 -2.63
N GLN A 586 2.08 4.42 -3.34
CA GLN A 586 0.66 4.81 -3.39
C GLN A 586 0.47 6.29 -3.74
N ARG A 587 1.30 6.81 -4.65
CA ARG A 587 1.15 8.17 -5.19
C ARG A 587 -0.09 8.32 -6.07
N TYR A 588 -0.58 7.23 -6.64
CA TYR A 588 -1.69 7.25 -7.58
C TYR A 588 -2.90 6.50 -7.05
N ILE A 589 -4.06 6.94 -7.53
CA ILE A 589 -5.29 6.16 -7.55
C ILE A 589 -5.54 5.78 -9.00
N TYR A 590 -6.06 4.59 -9.24
CA TYR A 590 -6.44 4.18 -10.59
C TYR A 590 -7.78 3.48 -10.57
N SER A 591 -8.52 3.64 -11.65
CA SER A 591 -9.85 3.06 -11.82
C SER A 591 -10.01 2.55 -13.24
N GLY A 592 -10.81 1.51 -13.41
CA GLY A 592 -11.33 1.16 -14.72
C GLY A 592 -12.33 2.20 -15.23
N SER A 593 -12.82 2.01 -16.44
CA SER A 593 -13.83 2.86 -17.07
C SER A 593 -14.69 2.02 -18.02
N ALA A 594 -15.99 2.34 -18.06
CA ALA A 594 -16.92 1.77 -19.03
C ALA A 594 -16.60 2.15 -20.48
N GLU A 595 -15.75 3.16 -20.70
CA GLU A 595 -15.25 3.55 -22.02
C GLU A 595 -14.03 2.73 -22.48
N GLY A 596 -13.65 1.69 -21.72
CA GLY A 596 -12.56 0.78 -22.09
C GLY A 596 -11.18 1.32 -21.78
N GLU A 597 -11.07 2.15 -20.75
CA GLU A 597 -9.81 2.77 -20.31
C GLU A 597 -9.49 2.40 -18.86
N VAL A 598 -8.22 2.52 -18.48
CA VAL A 598 -7.79 2.68 -17.10
C VAL A 598 -7.39 4.14 -16.91
N VAL A 599 -8.04 4.82 -15.97
CA VAL A 599 -7.73 6.22 -15.64
C VAL A 599 -6.86 6.26 -14.39
N VAL A 600 -5.71 6.91 -14.48
CA VAL A 600 -4.77 7.06 -13.37
C VAL A 600 -4.75 8.50 -12.89
N TYR A 601 -4.88 8.70 -11.59
CA TYR A 601 -4.97 9.99 -10.91
C TYR A 601 -3.78 10.18 -9.97
N ASP A 602 -3.28 11.40 -9.86
CA ASP A 602 -2.41 11.79 -8.75
C ASP A 602 -3.25 11.96 -7.48
N VAL A 603 -2.88 11.24 -6.40
CA VAL A 603 -3.66 11.17 -5.16
C VAL A 603 -3.89 12.54 -4.54
N LEU A 604 -2.90 13.45 -4.62
CA LEU A 604 -2.93 14.72 -3.89
C LEU A 604 -3.63 15.84 -4.68
N THR A 605 -3.56 15.79 -6.01
CA THR A 605 -4.12 16.84 -6.87
C THR A 605 -5.44 16.45 -7.52
N ALA A 606 -5.79 15.16 -7.51
CA ALA A 606 -6.93 14.58 -8.22
C ALA A 606 -6.89 14.74 -9.75
N ASN A 607 -5.78 15.24 -10.31
CA ASN A 607 -5.58 15.35 -11.74
C ASN A 607 -5.38 13.97 -12.35
N VAL A 608 -5.97 13.75 -13.53
CA VAL A 608 -5.66 12.61 -14.38
C VAL A 608 -4.22 12.78 -14.88
N VAL A 609 -3.37 11.80 -14.55
CA VAL A 609 -1.95 11.77 -14.96
C VAL A 609 -1.70 10.82 -16.13
N ASP A 610 -2.59 9.86 -16.36
CA ASP A 610 -2.51 8.92 -17.48
C ASP A 610 -3.87 8.29 -17.81
N ARG A 611 -4.02 7.85 -19.06
CA ARG A 611 -5.15 7.06 -19.57
C ARG A 611 -4.62 5.92 -20.41
N LEU A 612 -4.95 4.70 -20.02
CA LEU A 612 -4.50 3.50 -20.71
C LEU A 612 -5.69 2.84 -21.39
N GLU A 613 -5.72 2.91 -22.72
CA GLU A 613 -6.80 2.36 -23.52
C GLU A 613 -6.64 0.84 -23.68
N LEU A 614 -7.76 0.11 -23.65
CA LEU A 614 -7.81 -1.28 -24.05
C LEU A 614 -7.64 -1.40 -25.58
N PRO A 615 -7.00 -2.47 -26.10
CA PRO A 615 -6.79 -2.65 -27.54
C PRO A 615 -8.08 -2.88 -28.34
N SER A 616 -9.20 -3.07 -27.66
CA SER A 616 -10.50 -3.27 -28.27
C SER A 616 -11.58 -2.55 -27.49
N GLN A 617 -12.65 -2.15 -28.18
CA GLN A 617 -13.87 -1.63 -27.57
C GLN A 617 -14.35 -2.62 -26.49
N GLY A 618 -14.39 -2.15 -25.25
CA GLY A 618 -14.62 -3.00 -24.07
C GLY A 618 -14.93 -2.18 -22.83
N VAL A 619 -15.30 -2.84 -21.74
CA VAL A 619 -15.46 -2.21 -20.42
C VAL A 619 -14.35 -2.71 -19.51
N THR A 620 -13.60 -1.78 -18.93
CA THR A 620 -12.58 -2.08 -17.91
C THR A 620 -13.27 -2.08 -16.55
N ARG A 621 -13.82 -3.24 -16.13
CA ARG A 621 -14.47 -3.35 -14.81
C ARG A 621 -13.46 -3.35 -13.68
N ASP A 622 -12.52 -4.29 -13.76
CA ASP A 622 -11.48 -4.50 -12.77
C ASP A 622 -10.12 -4.28 -13.43
N VAL A 623 -9.18 -3.76 -12.66
CA VAL A 623 -7.82 -3.51 -13.10
C VAL A 623 -6.91 -3.66 -11.90
N ARG A 624 -5.78 -4.33 -12.08
CA ARG A 624 -4.84 -4.59 -11.00
C ARG A 624 -3.45 -4.22 -11.43
N TRP A 625 -2.78 -3.47 -10.56
CA TRP A 625 -1.37 -3.16 -10.68
C TRP A 625 -0.56 -4.23 -9.98
N HIS A 626 0.41 -4.79 -10.67
CA HIS A 626 1.33 -5.76 -10.11
C HIS A 626 2.04 -5.17 -8.88
N PRO A 627 2.14 -5.90 -7.76
CA PRO A 627 2.66 -5.37 -6.49
C PRO A 627 4.11 -4.82 -6.61
N HIS A 628 4.96 -5.52 -7.38
CA HIS A 628 6.38 -5.19 -7.51
C HIS A 628 6.87 -4.74 -8.89
N LYS A 629 6.09 -4.89 -9.96
CA LYS A 629 6.51 -4.66 -11.35
C LYS A 629 5.65 -3.57 -12.01
N PRO A 630 6.15 -2.85 -13.04
CA PRO A 630 5.39 -1.86 -13.79
C PRO A 630 4.44 -2.54 -14.79
N ILE A 631 3.52 -3.35 -14.26
CA ILE A 631 2.58 -4.14 -15.03
C ILE A 631 1.17 -3.81 -14.52
N LEU A 632 0.28 -3.46 -15.44
CA LEU A 632 -1.16 -3.40 -15.18
C LEU A 632 -1.85 -4.52 -15.94
N VAL A 633 -2.90 -5.07 -15.35
CA VAL A 633 -3.71 -6.13 -15.96
C VAL A 633 -5.16 -5.80 -15.77
N SER A 634 -5.94 -5.89 -16.84
CA SER A 634 -7.37 -5.78 -16.81
C SER A 634 -7.98 -7.05 -17.38
N PRO A 635 -8.75 -7.82 -16.59
CA PRO A 635 -9.76 -8.70 -17.15
C PRO A 635 -10.87 -7.83 -17.74
N ASP A 636 -10.96 -7.76 -19.07
CA ASP A 636 -12.02 -7.02 -19.73
C ASP A 636 -13.39 -7.69 -19.49
N PHE A 637 -14.44 -6.88 -19.53
CA PHE A 637 -15.80 -7.36 -19.27
C PHE A 637 -16.32 -8.37 -20.30
N TYR A 638 -15.67 -8.53 -21.47
CA TYR A 638 -16.12 -9.39 -22.56
C TYR A 638 -15.29 -10.67 -22.73
N GLY A 639 -14.26 -10.88 -21.90
CA GLY A 639 -13.50 -12.12 -21.84
C GLY A 639 -12.02 -12.03 -22.13
N LYS A 640 -11.49 -10.88 -22.56
CA LYS A 640 -10.05 -10.75 -22.84
C LYS A 640 -9.27 -10.40 -21.59
N LEU A 641 -8.06 -10.93 -21.51
CA LEU A 641 -7.08 -10.56 -20.51
C LEU A 641 -6.08 -9.60 -21.16
N CYS A 642 -6.16 -8.33 -20.78
CA CYS A 642 -5.32 -7.28 -21.34
C CYS A 642 -4.21 -6.91 -20.37
N VAL A 643 -2.98 -6.88 -20.85
CA VAL A 643 -1.78 -6.62 -20.07
C VAL A 643 -1.05 -5.41 -20.64
N TRP A 644 -0.78 -4.46 -19.76
CA TRP A 644 0.07 -3.31 -19.99
C TRP A 644 1.43 -3.62 -19.35
N GLN A 645 2.44 -3.85 -20.19
CA GLN A 645 3.82 -4.07 -19.78
C GLN A 645 4.79 -3.56 -20.85
N LYS A 646 6.02 -3.21 -20.46
CA LYS A 646 7.05 -2.78 -21.42
C LYS A 646 7.48 -3.98 -22.26
N GLU A 647 7.38 -3.89 -23.59
CA GLU A 647 7.88 -4.94 -24.48
C GLU A 647 9.40 -5.11 -24.30
N HIS A 648 9.86 -6.36 -24.12
CA HIS A 648 11.27 -6.68 -24.34
C HIS A 648 11.52 -6.64 -25.84
N ARG A 649 12.18 -5.59 -26.35
CA ARG A 649 12.75 -5.62 -27.70
C ARG A 649 13.76 -6.75 -27.75
N THR A 650 13.38 -7.88 -28.32
CA THR A 650 14.34 -8.86 -28.81
C THR A 650 14.94 -8.28 -30.09
N ASP A 651 16.23 -7.94 -30.06
CA ASP A 651 17.03 -7.55 -31.22
C ASP A 651 17.18 -8.73 -32.21
N GLU A 652 16.09 -9.09 -32.90
CA GLU A 652 16.13 -10.05 -34.03
C GLU A 652 15.73 -9.39 -35.37
N SER A 653 15.77 -8.06 -35.48
CA SER A 653 15.43 -7.36 -36.73
C SER A 653 16.53 -6.46 -37.31
N ILE A 654 17.81 -6.71 -36.98
CA ILE A 654 18.94 -6.13 -37.72
C ILE A 654 19.69 -7.24 -38.46
N ALA A 655 19.05 -7.78 -39.49
CA ALA A 655 19.71 -8.24 -40.70
C ALA A 655 18.81 -7.86 -41.87
N SER A 656 18.98 -6.63 -42.34
CA SER A 656 18.30 -6.08 -43.51
C SER A 656 18.74 -6.77 -44.81
N PRO A 657 17.94 -6.66 -45.89
CA PRO A 657 18.08 -7.44 -47.11
C PRO A 657 19.02 -6.76 -48.13
N THR A 658 19.84 -7.56 -48.81
CA THR A 658 20.50 -7.31 -50.10
C THR A 658 21.00 -8.66 -50.59
N SER A 659 20.95 -9.09 -51.84
CA SER A 659 20.35 -8.66 -53.10
C SER A 659 20.60 -9.84 -54.05
N ASP A 660 19.79 -9.93 -55.10
CA ASP A 660 19.97 -10.69 -56.35
C ASP A 660 21.37 -11.25 -56.64
N ASP A 661 21.45 -12.53 -57.01
CA ASP A 661 21.79 -12.95 -58.39
C ASP A 661 22.06 -14.47 -58.47
N ASP A 662 21.41 -15.06 -59.48
CA ASP A 662 21.85 -16.11 -60.40
C ASP A 662 22.31 -17.51 -59.96
N ASP A 663 21.75 -18.44 -60.75
CA ASP A 663 22.35 -19.65 -61.33
C ASP A 663 22.04 -21.05 -60.76
N VAL A 664 21.30 -21.76 -61.62
CA VAL A 664 21.09 -23.23 -61.84
C VAL A 664 19.97 -23.93 -61.10
#